data_AF-A0A553P211-F1
#
_entry.id   AF-A0A553P211-F1
#
_cell.length_a   1.000
_cell.length_b   1.000
_cell.length_c   1.000
_cell.angle_alpha   90.00
_cell.angle_beta   90.00
_cell.angle_gamma   90.00
#
_symmetry.space_group_name_H-M   'P 1'
#
loop_
_entity.id
_entity.type
_entity.pdbx_description
1 polymer ?
#
loop_
_entity_poly.entity_id
_entity_poly.type
_entity_poly.pdbx_seq_one_letter_code
_entity_poly.pdbx_strand_id
1 'polypeptide(L)'
;MVGFGIWDYVVFGGMLLISSGIGLYYGFTGGKQKTIGEYLFGDRTMGSLTVAFSLMASFMSAITLLGVTQENYYFGTQFVVINIAYIIGTPICAYLYLPVFFQLQAASAYEYLEKRFGKTTRVVASLAFSLQMILYMGIVLYAPALALSAVTGLTFRGSILAVGLVCTFYSTLGGIKAVLVTDVFQSLLMFAAIYAVIICGLIKIGGVGDILRIANEHGRIEFFNFDPDPTVRHSVWTQIIGGLFIYCSLYGVNHAQVQRLLTVGNLQRSQRSLWIQWPILTLLSLSTSFAGLVMFAFYKDCDPVSAKRIAKGDQLLPLFVVDTMSHLPGLSGLFVSGIFSGSLSTVSSAINSLAAVTLEDYIKPIFEVENSSTIILKSLAIFYGIACIGLAFMAELLGPGVLQASLTIFGVVGGPLLGLFTLGMAFRRANQIGAISGLISSLGFLIWMGFGQPRPRPQTLSTSVQECDNLSFINISANTTALHQEPEDYFFLYRISYAWNAVIGFLLCLIIGLVVSEIAQKLNSNPSTPKTLDPNLFMPFIRRRMLQELIHRKDYDQTETLELNRRCRHKGANPPCGMRFLSDLTVWLALMVLVTAHLPEDNGDDEAQVESEDFEGPSVTSEHVKSEDDVIYITPETHPDVFFAEHFDDEAYFSKKWTKSQAKKDGTDAAIAKYDGEWSLETATKDPLNGDMGLVMKSKAKHAAISAKLRKPFQFHSKPLVIQYELNFQNGQDCGGGYIKLLSHSKDMDLRYFTDKTPYTIMFGPDKCGSDAKLHFIFRHVNPLNKTVEEKHCKKLDTKERTLFEEFFKDKRPHLYRLILNPDNTFEISVDYKLFNHGTLMDHFEPPVNPPAEIDDPMDEKPKDWDEREKIPDPDSVKPADWDESQPKQIQDESATMPDGWLEDEPDMIPDSTAEKPDDWDDDLDGEWEAPLVNNPICESAPGCGKWVQPMIENPRYKGKWFPALINNPNYKGKWKPRKIPNPDYFHDPEPFKMTSIGAVGIELWSMSDDIYFDNLLITDSLDIAKEWSADTFDLKVQKLDASDAGTIRRIINYSNRNPWLYAVYLVVVGLPLVLIVTFCCSGSGDSSDKDIPTEGGKNQLNPKKTDEVQDDDQPEDEDRGDNDEDQEEAQEGEEEEEEEEEEEPEEVTRRSTRKRRARKE
;
A
#
# COMPACT_ATOMS: atom_id res chain seq x y z
N MET A 1 -14.96 9.47 17.18
CA MET A 1 -15.52 9.01 15.89
C MET A 1 -16.85 8.36 16.18
N VAL A 2 -17.88 8.59 15.37
CA VAL A 2 -19.15 7.85 15.47
C VAL A 2 -18.90 6.45 14.91
N GLY A 3 -19.01 5.42 15.75
CA GLY A 3 -18.87 4.02 15.32
C GLY A 3 -20.14 3.48 14.66
N PHE A 4 -20.08 2.23 14.20
CA PHE A 4 -21.25 1.48 13.73
C PHE A 4 -22.41 1.53 14.72
N GLY A 5 -23.61 1.86 14.23
CA GLY A 5 -24.85 1.64 14.97
C GLY A 5 -25.25 0.16 14.95
N ILE A 6 -26.19 -0.22 15.82
CA ILE A 6 -26.73 -1.59 15.89
C ILE A 6 -27.18 -2.08 14.51
N TRP A 7 -27.90 -1.24 13.76
CA TRP A 7 -28.36 -1.56 12.40
C TRP A 7 -27.24 -1.77 11.38
N ASP A 8 -26.08 -1.12 11.54
CA ASP A 8 -24.92 -1.36 10.66
C ASP A 8 -24.32 -2.74 10.91
N TYR A 9 -24.23 -3.15 12.19
CA TYR A 9 -23.85 -4.51 12.57
C TYR A 9 -24.87 -5.56 12.10
N VAL A 10 -26.18 -5.28 12.18
CA VAL A 10 -27.22 -6.20 11.65
C VAL A 10 -27.09 -6.39 10.14
N VAL A 11 -26.89 -5.32 9.36
CA VAL A 11 -26.70 -5.42 7.90
C VAL A 11 -25.42 -6.19 7.55
N PHE A 12 -24.30 -5.86 8.22
CA PHE A 12 -23.01 -6.50 7.96
C PHE A 12 -22.98 -7.98 8.40
N GLY A 13 -23.45 -8.29 9.60
CA GLY A 13 -23.60 -9.65 10.10
C GLY A 13 -24.56 -10.47 9.25
N GLY A 14 -25.68 -9.88 8.81
CA GLY A 14 -26.61 -10.49 7.88
C GLY A 14 -25.96 -10.89 6.54
N MET A 15 -25.11 -10.03 5.96
CA MET A 15 -24.35 -10.35 4.74
C MET A 15 -23.41 -11.55 4.93
N LEU A 16 -22.70 -11.61 6.06
CA LEU A 16 -21.78 -12.70 6.38
C LEU A 16 -22.54 -14.02 6.62
N LEU A 17 -23.67 -13.97 7.34
CA LEU A 17 -24.54 -15.12 7.59
C LEU A 17 -25.18 -15.64 6.30
N ILE A 18 -25.65 -14.77 5.41
CA ILE A 18 -26.18 -15.19 4.10
C ILE A 18 -25.08 -15.83 3.24
N SER A 19 -23.89 -15.22 3.18
CA SER A 19 -22.75 -15.76 2.41
C SER A 19 -22.34 -17.15 2.92
N SER A 20 -22.25 -17.30 4.24
CA SER A 20 -21.92 -18.59 4.90
C SER A 20 -23.04 -19.61 4.74
N GLY A 21 -24.29 -19.19 4.84
CA GLY A 21 -25.49 -20.02 4.67
C GLY A 21 -25.62 -20.60 3.25
N ILE A 22 -25.30 -19.82 2.21
CA ILE A 22 -25.22 -20.31 0.83
C ILE A 22 -24.13 -21.38 0.69
N GLY A 23 -22.95 -21.15 1.31
CA GLY A 23 -21.86 -22.13 1.36
C GLY A 23 -22.27 -23.45 2.02
N LEU A 24 -22.89 -23.38 3.19
CA LEU A 24 -23.41 -24.55 3.92
C LEU A 24 -24.51 -25.27 3.13
N TYR A 25 -25.46 -24.54 2.56
CA TYR A 25 -26.56 -25.10 1.78
C TYR A 25 -26.05 -25.97 0.63
N TYR A 26 -25.12 -25.46 -0.20
CA TYR A 26 -24.55 -26.24 -1.31
C TYR A 26 -23.51 -27.28 -0.85
N GLY A 27 -22.95 -27.14 0.35
CA GLY A 27 -22.11 -28.18 0.97
C GLY A 27 -22.90 -29.43 1.39
N PHE A 28 -24.14 -29.25 1.87
CA PHE A 28 -25.00 -30.35 2.36
C PHE A 28 -26.03 -30.85 1.34
N THR A 29 -26.37 -30.08 0.30
CA THR A 29 -27.32 -30.47 -0.75
C THR A 29 -26.62 -30.87 -2.06
N GLY A 30 -27.39 -31.36 -3.05
CA GLY A 30 -26.96 -31.42 -4.45
C GLY A 30 -25.90 -32.47 -4.84
N GLY A 31 -25.56 -33.41 -3.96
CA GLY A 31 -24.49 -34.41 -4.14
C GLY A 31 -23.50 -34.47 -2.95
N LYS A 32 -23.60 -33.51 -2.02
CA LYS A 32 -22.67 -33.31 -0.88
C LYS A 32 -21.23 -33.00 -1.32
N GLN A 33 -21.06 -32.43 -2.52
CA GLN A 33 -19.76 -32.11 -3.10
C GLN A 33 -18.82 -33.32 -3.17
N LYS A 34 -19.34 -34.53 -3.42
CA LYS A 34 -18.53 -35.76 -3.31
C LYS A 34 -17.57 -35.93 -4.49
N THR A 35 -17.91 -35.41 -5.67
CA THR A 35 -17.10 -35.58 -6.89
C THR A 35 -16.29 -34.32 -7.25
N ILE A 36 -15.14 -34.52 -7.91
CA ILE A 36 -14.32 -33.41 -8.44
C ILE A 36 -15.12 -32.57 -9.45
N GLY A 37 -15.95 -33.20 -10.28
CA GLY A 37 -16.79 -32.50 -11.28
C GLY A 37 -17.86 -31.61 -10.66
N GLU A 38 -18.45 -32.04 -9.56
CA GLU A 38 -19.41 -31.25 -8.77
C GLU A 38 -18.70 -30.05 -8.12
N TYR A 39 -17.59 -30.30 -7.41
CA TYR A 39 -16.87 -29.30 -6.63
C TYR A 39 -16.15 -28.24 -7.49
N LEU A 40 -15.46 -28.66 -8.57
CA LEU A 40 -14.66 -27.74 -9.42
C LEU A 40 -15.40 -27.18 -10.63
N PHE A 41 -16.45 -27.86 -11.11
CA PHE A 41 -17.17 -27.47 -12.35
C PHE A 41 -18.68 -27.32 -12.22
N GLY A 42 -19.27 -27.63 -11.06
CA GLY A 42 -20.71 -27.51 -10.85
C GLY A 42 -21.55 -28.37 -11.81
N ASP A 43 -21.02 -29.54 -12.21
CA ASP A 43 -21.58 -30.45 -13.23
C ASP A 43 -21.81 -29.79 -14.60
N ARG A 44 -21.18 -28.63 -14.83
CA ARG A 44 -21.34 -27.79 -16.03
C ARG A 44 -22.78 -27.30 -16.26
N THR A 45 -23.58 -27.22 -15.19
CA THR A 45 -25.02 -26.86 -15.25
C THR A 45 -25.30 -25.36 -15.12
N MET A 46 -24.27 -24.53 -14.91
CA MET A 46 -24.44 -23.14 -14.46
C MET A 46 -25.07 -22.22 -15.52
N GLY A 47 -25.90 -21.29 -15.04
CA GLY A 47 -26.57 -20.29 -15.87
C GLY A 47 -25.63 -19.19 -16.34
N SER A 48 -25.77 -18.74 -17.59
CA SER A 48 -24.88 -17.71 -18.18
C SER A 48 -24.86 -16.38 -17.41
N LEU A 49 -25.96 -16.01 -16.74
CA LEU A 49 -26.04 -14.78 -15.96
C LEU A 49 -25.31 -14.91 -14.63
N THR A 50 -25.49 -16.04 -13.92
CA THR A 50 -24.76 -16.37 -12.69
C THR A 50 -23.25 -16.36 -12.92
N VAL A 51 -22.82 -17.02 -14.01
CA VAL A 51 -21.41 -17.01 -14.40
C VAL A 51 -20.96 -15.60 -14.75
N ALA A 52 -21.72 -14.81 -15.51
CA ALA A 52 -21.34 -13.43 -15.82
C ALA A 52 -21.06 -12.58 -14.57
N PHE A 53 -22.00 -12.49 -13.61
CA PHE A 53 -21.75 -11.77 -12.34
C PHE A 53 -20.52 -12.30 -11.59
N SER A 54 -20.31 -13.61 -11.59
CA SER A 54 -19.13 -14.18 -10.95
C SER A 54 -17.81 -13.85 -11.68
N LEU A 55 -17.80 -13.80 -13.02
CA LEU A 55 -16.63 -13.32 -13.79
C LEU A 55 -16.28 -11.87 -13.42
N MET A 56 -17.27 -11.02 -13.07
CA MET A 56 -17.04 -9.69 -12.49
C MET A 56 -16.44 -9.77 -11.10
N ALA A 57 -17.15 -10.41 -10.16
CA ALA A 57 -16.82 -10.42 -8.74
C ALA A 57 -15.42 -10.99 -8.45
N SER A 58 -14.98 -11.95 -9.27
CA SER A 58 -13.67 -12.61 -9.18
C SER A 58 -12.45 -11.69 -9.25
N PHE A 59 -12.57 -10.51 -9.87
CA PHE A 59 -11.47 -9.53 -9.96
C PHE A 59 -11.89 -8.08 -9.63
N MET A 60 -13.19 -7.78 -9.62
CA MET A 60 -13.69 -6.51 -9.09
C MET A 60 -13.82 -6.61 -7.58
N SER A 61 -12.71 -6.41 -6.88
CA SER A 61 -12.62 -6.50 -5.42
C SER A 61 -12.87 -5.16 -4.72
N ALA A 62 -12.72 -5.10 -3.39
CA ALA A 62 -12.60 -3.83 -2.67
C ALA A 62 -11.56 -2.88 -3.28
N ILE A 63 -10.48 -3.43 -3.86
CA ILE A 63 -9.44 -2.64 -4.53
C ILE A 63 -10.02 -1.83 -5.70
N THR A 64 -11.03 -2.35 -6.41
CA THR A 64 -11.72 -1.58 -7.46
C THR A 64 -12.55 -0.45 -6.86
N LEU A 65 -13.35 -0.73 -5.82
CA LEU A 65 -14.22 0.27 -5.20
C LEU A 65 -13.41 1.41 -4.55
N LEU A 66 -12.40 1.08 -3.76
CA LEU A 66 -11.53 2.02 -3.05
C LEU A 66 -10.51 2.68 -3.99
N GLY A 67 -9.88 1.89 -4.86
CA GLY A 67 -8.81 2.35 -5.72
C GLY A 67 -9.28 3.18 -6.91
N VAL A 68 -10.36 2.82 -7.59
CA VAL A 68 -10.85 3.59 -8.76
C VAL A 68 -11.46 4.93 -8.33
N THR A 69 -12.14 4.97 -7.17
CA THR A 69 -12.61 6.23 -6.60
C THR A 69 -11.44 7.14 -6.24
N GLN A 70 -10.40 6.63 -5.56
CA GLN A 70 -9.17 7.36 -5.26
C GLN A 70 -8.41 7.82 -6.52
N GLU A 71 -8.32 6.97 -7.56
CA GLU A 71 -7.62 7.30 -8.81
C GLU A 71 -8.31 8.48 -9.52
N ASN A 72 -9.66 8.46 -9.61
CA ASN A 72 -10.43 9.58 -10.14
C ASN A 72 -10.33 10.83 -9.24
N TYR A 73 -10.26 10.65 -7.91
CA TYR A 73 -10.08 11.75 -6.97
C TYR A 73 -8.74 12.46 -7.15
N TYR A 74 -7.62 11.76 -7.37
CA TYR A 74 -6.27 12.36 -7.46
C TYR A 74 -5.74 12.63 -8.87
N PHE A 75 -6.13 11.83 -9.87
CA PHE A 75 -5.60 11.90 -11.24
C PHE A 75 -6.68 12.16 -12.31
N GLY A 76 -7.97 12.22 -11.93
CA GLY A 76 -9.07 12.55 -12.83
C GLY A 76 -9.60 11.38 -13.67
N THR A 77 -10.45 11.68 -14.65
CA THR A 77 -11.25 10.68 -15.37
C THR A 77 -10.52 9.85 -16.42
N GLN A 78 -9.19 10.01 -16.57
CA GLN A 78 -8.41 9.35 -17.62
C GLN A 78 -8.53 7.81 -17.56
N PHE A 79 -8.64 7.23 -16.36
CA PHE A 79 -8.82 5.79 -16.16
C PHE A 79 -10.10 5.22 -16.80
N VAL A 80 -11.16 6.03 -17.00
CA VAL A 80 -12.43 5.59 -17.59
C VAL A 80 -12.24 4.99 -18.99
N VAL A 81 -11.21 5.44 -19.73
CA VAL A 81 -10.85 4.97 -21.08
C VAL A 81 -10.60 3.46 -21.13
N ILE A 82 -10.21 2.83 -20.01
CA ILE A 82 -9.96 1.38 -19.93
C ILE A 82 -11.18 0.53 -20.33
N ASN A 83 -12.39 1.07 -20.23
CA ASN A 83 -13.62 0.40 -20.67
C ASN A 83 -13.66 0.17 -22.20
N ILE A 84 -12.97 0.99 -22.99
CA ILE A 84 -12.78 0.79 -24.44
C ILE A 84 -11.89 -0.44 -24.68
N ALA A 85 -10.89 -0.68 -23.83
CA ALA A 85 -10.11 -1.91 -23.90
C ALA A 85 -10.95 -3.15 -23.61
N TYR A 86 -11.88 -3.07 -22.66
CA TYR A 86 -12.75 -4.20 -22.29
C TYR A 86 -13.71 -4.62 -23.41
N ILE A 87 -14.30 -3.67 -24.14
CA ILE A 87 -15.15 -3.99 -25.32
C ILE A 87 -14.34 -4.61 -26.47
N ILE A 88 -13.07 -4.22 -26.67
CA ILE A 88 -12.17 -4.80 -27.68
C ILE A 88 -11.67 -6.19 -27.24
N GLY A 89 -11.35 -6.37 -25.95
CA GLY A 89 -10.84 -7.62 -25.39
C GLY A 89 -11.90 -8.72 -25.30
N THR A 90 -13.17 -8.38 -25.06
CA THR A 90 -14.28 -9.34 -24.96
C THR A 90 -14.40 -10.30 -26.16
N PRO A 91 -14.47 -9.84 -27.44
CA PRO A 91 -14.50 -10.73 -28.59
C PRO A 91 -13.20 -11.52 -28.78
N ILE A 92 -12.04 -10.97 -28.41
CA ILE A 92 -10.75 -11.67 -28.45
C ILE A 92 -10.78 -12.88 -27.50
N CYS A 93 -11.17 -12.69 -26.24
CA CYS A 93 -11.32 -13.78 -25.27
C CYS A 93 -12.39 -14.79 -25.70
N ALA A 94 -13.57 -14.33 -26.13
CA ALA A 94 -14.72 -15.18 -26.46
C ALA A 94 -14.53 -16.02 -27.74
N TYR A 95 -13.81 -15.53 -28.74
CA TYR A 95 -13.69 -16.19 -30.05
C TYR A 95 -12.31 -16.74 -30.38
N LEU A 96 -11.23 -16.32 -29.70
CA LEU A 96 -9.89 -16.85 -29.93
C LEU A 96 -9.47 -17.86 -28.85
N TYR A 97 -9.46 -17.45 -27.57
CA TYR A 97 -8.97 -18.27 -26.46
C TYR A 97 -10.00 -19.28 -25.94
N LEU A 98 -11.19 -18.82 -25.56
CA LEU A 98 -12.24 -19.65 -24.96
C LEU A 98 -12.57 -20.92 -25.78
N PRO A 99 -12.70 -20.88 -27.12
CA PRO A 99 -13.01 -22.09 -27.89
C PRO A 99 -11.96 -23.20 -27.79
N VAL A 100 -10.69 -22.88 -27.50
CA VAL A 100 -9.61 -23.87 -27.34
C VAL A 100 -9.77 -24.59 -26.00
N PHE A 101 -9.87 -23.83 -24.89
CA PHE A 101 -10.12 -24.40 -23.57
C PHE A 101 -11.43 -25.19 -23.49
N PHE A 102 -12.50 -24.68 -24.12
CA PHE A 102 -13.80 -25.37 -24.14
C PHE A 102 -13.80 -26.68 -24.92
N GLN A 103 -12.93 -26.84 -25.92
CA GLN A 103 -12.75 -28.11 -26.63
C GLN A 103 -11.90 -29.10 -25.85
N LEU A 104 -10.93 -28.59 -25.07
CA LEU A 104 -10.08 -29.43 -24.23
C LEU A 104 -10.85 -30.02 -23.04
N GLN A 105 -11.76 -29.24 -22.46
CA GLN A 105 -12.55 -29.60 -21.26
C GLN A 105 -11.71 -30.08 -20.05
N ALA A 106 -10.44 -29.67 -20.03
CA ALA A 106 -9.44 -29.98 -19.02
C ALA A 106 -9.81 -29.44 -17.63
N ALA A 107 -9.28 -30.09 -16.60
CA ALA A 107 -9.44 -29.64 -15.22
C ALA A 107 -8.60 -28.38 -14.93
N SER A 108 -7.36 -28.34 -15.44
CA SER A 108 -6.47 -27.17 -15.41
C SER A 108 -6.33 -26.52 -16.79
N ALA A 109 -6.20 -25.20 -16.83
CA ALA A 109 -5.86 -24.48 -18.06
C ALA A 109 -4.44 -24.84 -18.56
N TYR A 110 -3.53 -25.25 -17.66
CA TYR A 110 -2.13 -25.55 -17.97
C TYR A 110 -1.95 -26.96 -18.59
N GLU A 111 -2.95 -27.83 -18.51
CA GLU A 111 -3.00 -29.11 -19.24
C GLU A 111 -2.92 -28.90 -20.77
N TYR A 112 -3.41 -27.76 -21.26
CA TYR A 112 -3.20 -27.31 -22.64
C TYR A 112 -1.71 -27.23 -23.01
N LEU A 113 -0.87 -26.69 -22.12
CA LEU A 113 0.56 -26.51 -22.35
C LEU A 113 1.32 -27.83 -22.28
N GLU A 114 0.84 -28.80 -21.50
CA GLU A 114 1.38 -30.17 -21.57
C GLU A 114 1.10 -30.81 -22.93
N LYS A 115 -0.15 -30.76 -23.41
CA LYS A 115 -0.53 -31.29 -24.72
C LYS A 115 0.14 -30.55 -25.88
N ARG A 116 0.47 -29.27 -25.73
CA ARG A 116 1.11 -28.44 -26.77
C ARG A 116 2.65 -28.48 -26.76
N PHE A 117 3.28 -28.54 -25.58
CA PHE A 117 4.73 -28.41 -25.41
C PHE A 117 5.35 -29.52 -24.55
N GLY A 118 4.73 -29.85 -23.41
CA GLY A 118 5.17 -30.93 -22.52
C GLY A 118 5.04 -30.59 -21.03
N LYS A 119 5.15 -31.61 -20.17
CA LYS A 119 4.93 -31.52 -18.70
C LYS A 119 5.68 -30.37 -18.04
N THR A 120 6.95 -30.12 -18.39
CA THR A 120 7.74 -29.02 -17.82
C THR A 120 7.11 -27.66 -18.07
N THR A 121 6.50 -27.44 -19.24
CA THR A 121 5.85 -26.14 -19.56
C THR A 121 4.57 -25.95 -18.75
N ARG A 122 3.82 -27.03 -18.48
CA ARG A 122 2.66 -27.03 -17.59
C ARG A 122 3.06 -26.57 -16.19
N VAL A 123 4.05 -27.24 -15.58
CA VAL A 123 4.50 -26.96 -14.20
C VAL A 123 5.09 -25.55 -14.06
N VAL A 124 5.92 -25.08 -14.99
CA VAL A 124 6.51 -23.72 -14.90
C VAL A 124 5.44 -22.63 -15.06
N ALA A 125 4.46 -22.83 -15.95
CA ALA A 125 3.38 -21.87 -16.15
C ALA A 125 2.36 -21.87 -14.99
N SER A 126 2.02 -23.04 -14.46
CA SER A 126 1.16 -23.14 -13.29
C SER A 126 1.83 -22.54 -12.05
N LEU A 127 3.15 -22.72 -11.87
CA LEU A 127 3.90 -22.15 -10.75
C LEU A 127 3.90 -20.61 -10.79
N ALA A 128 4.12 -20.01 -11.96
CA ALA A 128 4.05 -18.56 -12.14
C ALA A 128 2.64 -18.03 -11.78
N PHE A 129 1.59 -18.71 -12.22
CA PHE A 129 0.21 -18.40 -11.84
C PHE A 129 -0.06 -18.56 -10.34
N SER A 130 0.39 -19.67 -9.74
CA SER A 130 0.23 -19.92 -8.30
C SER A 130 0.84 -18.78 -7.50
N LEU A 131 2.09 -18.40 -7.79
CA LEU A 131 2.78 -17.27 -7.13
C LEU A 131 2.01 -15.95 -7.32
N GLN A 132 1.55 -15.65 -8.53
CA GLN A 132 0.77 -14.44 -8.83
C GLN A 132 -0.51 -14.36 -7.99
N MET A 133 -1.29 -15.44 -7.94
CA MET A 133 -2.57 -15.45 -7.22
C MET A 133 -2.38 -15.41 -5.70
N ILE A 134 -1.37 -16.11 -5.18
CA ILE A 134 -1.00 -16.08 -3.75
C ILE A 134 -0.64 -14.66 -3.31
N LEU A 135 0.19 -13.94 -4.09
CA LEU A 135 0.54 -12.53 -3.81
C LEU A 135 -0.68 -11.61 -3.92
N TYR A 136 -1.52 -11.79 -4.94
CA TYR A 136 -2.73 -10.98 -5.13
C TYR A 136 -3.74 -11.15 -3.97
N MET A 137 -3.93 -12.37 -3.48
CA MET A 137 -4.87 -12.69 -2.39
C MET A 137 -4.61 -11.89 -1.11
N GLY A 138 -3.34 -11.75 -0.68
CA GLY A 138 -3.00 -10.96 0.51
C GLY A 138 -3.37 -9.48 0.36
N ILE A 139 -3.18 -8.91 -0.83
CA ILE A 139 -3.53 -7.52 -1.16
C ILE A 139 -5.05 -7.31 -1.18
N VAL A 140 -5.80 -8.30 -1.68
CA VAL A 140 -7.27 -8.27 -1.70
C VAL A 140 -7.86 -8.29 -0.29
N LEU A 141 -7.22 -8.98 0.67
CA LEU A 141 -7.69 -9.01 2.06
C LEU A 141 -7.29 -7.75 2.85
N TYR A 142 -6.21 -7.06 2.47
CA TYR A 142 -5.73 -5.81 3.08
C TYR A 142 -6.74 -4.65 2.94
N ALA A 143 -7.18 -4.36 1.72
CA ALA A 143 -8.04 -3.21 1.41
C ALA A 143 -9.38 -3.16 2.21
N PRO A 144 -10.17 -4.25 2.29
CA PRO A 144 -11.43 -4.23 3.03
C PRO A 144 -11.19 -4.23 4.55
N ALA A 145 -10.13 -4.87 5.06
CA ALA A 145 -9.78 -4.84 6.48
C ALA A 145 -9.41 -3.42 6.94
N LEU A 146 -8.76 -2.64 6.07
CA LEU A 146 -8.48 -1.22 6.30
C LEU A 146 -9.79 -0.44 6.42
N ALA A 147 -10.72 -0.64 5.48
CA ALA A 147 -12.04 -0.02 5.53
C ALA A 147 -12.85 -0.42 6.77
N LEU A 148 -12.81 -1.69 7.20
CA LEU A 148 -13.51 -2.14 8.42
C LEU A 148 -12.96 -1.47 9.67
N SER A 149 -11.64 -1.44 9.82
CA SER A 149 -10.99 -0.82 10.99
C SER A 149 -11.32 0.67 11.12
N ALA A 150 -11.46 1.37 9.99
CA ALA A 150 -11.81 2.80 9.96
C ALA A 150 -13.26 3.12 10.39
N VAL A 151 -14.21 2.18 10.23
CA VAL A 151 -15.65 2.45 10.49
C VAL A 151 -16.20 1.69 11.70
N THR A 152 -15.60 0.56 12.08
CA THR A 152 -16.00 -0.23 13.28
C THR A 152 -15.18 0.08 14.53
N GLY A 153 -13.99 0.66 14.39
CA GLY A 153 -13.03 0.79 15.49
C GLY A 153 -12.31 -0.52 15.87
N LEU A 154 -12.60 -1.65 15.19
CA LEU A 154 -11.84 -2.89 15.36
C LEU A 154 -10.37 -2.68 15.00
N THR A 155 -9.47 -3.33 15.74
CA THR A 155 -8.05 -3.33 15.38
C THR A 155 -7.87 -3.89 13.96
N PHE A 156 -6.97 -3.29 13.19
CA PHE A 156 -6.70 -3.70 11.80
C PHE A 156 -6.39 -5.21 11.69
N ARG A 157 -5.66 -5.76 12.67
CA ARG A 157 -5.34 -7.18 12.77
C ARG A 157 -6.58 -8.06 12.99
N GLY A 158 -7.49 -7.64 13.87
CA GLY A 158 -8.77 -8.33 14.08
C GLY A 158 -9.65 -8.33 12.83
N SER A 159 -9.67 -7.23 12.08
CA SER A 159 -10.38 -7.10 10.82
C SER A 159 -9.87 -8.07 9.74
N ILE A 160 -8.55 -8.27 9.61
CA ILE A 160 -7.99 -9.28 8.69
C ILE A 160 -8.44 -10.70 9.09
N LEU A 161 -8.32 -11.05 10.38
CA LEU A 161 -8.61 -12.40 10.88
C LEU A 161 -10.07 -12.78 10.68
N ALA A 162 -11.01 -11.93 11.13
CA ALA A 162 -12.44 -12.22 11.04
C ALA A 162 -12.89 -12.50 9.59
N VAL A 163 -12.38 -11.72 8.64
CA VAL A 163 -12.80 -11.77 7.24
C VAL A 163 -12.15 -12.96 6.53
N GLY A 164 -10.85 -13.17 6.77
CA GLY A 164 -10.12 -14.31 6.20
C GLY A 164 -10.69 -15.65 6.65
N LEU A 165 -11.07 -15.76 7.94
CA LEU A 165 -11.70 -16.96 8.49
C LEU A 165 -13.07 -17.24 7.86
N VAL A 166 -13.98 -16.25 7.81
CA VAL A 166 -15.30 -16.42 7.18
C VAL A 166 -15.16 -16.78 5.70
N CYS A 167 -14.26 -16.11 4.96
CA CYS A 167 -14.00 -16.41 3.56
C CYS A 167 -13.51 -17.86 3.34
N THR A 168 -12.55 -18.29 4.15
CA THR A 168 -11.98 -19.64 4.08
C THR A 168 -13.04 -20.70 4.39
N PHE A 169 -13.87 -20.45 5.40
CA PHE A 169 -14.94 -21.36 5.83
C PHE A 169 -15.95 -21.68 4.72
N TYR A 170 -16.64 -20.67 4.18
CA TYR A 170 -17.70 -20.93 3.19
C TYR A 170 -17.13 -21.40 1.84
N SER A 171 -15.94 -20.92 1.45
CA SER A 171 -15.28 -21.32 0.20
C SER A 171 -14.87 -22.80 0.21
N THR A 172 -14.37 -23.29 1.35
CA THR A 172 -13.97 -24.69 1.52
C THR A 172 -15.19 -25.62 1.40
N LEU A 173 -16.30 -25.27 2.05
CA LEU A 173 -17.46 -26.15 2.17
C LEU A 173 -18.34 -26.19 0.92
N GLY A 174 -18.58 -25.06 0.26
CA GLY A 174 -19.61 -24.93 -0.77
C GLY A 174 -19.21 -25.29 -2.21
N GLY A 175 -17.91 -25.33 -2.51
CA GLY A 175 -17.40 -25.57 -3.88
C GLY A 175 -17.81 -24.49 -4.89
N ILE A 176 -17.53 -24.70 -6.18
CA ILE A 176 -17.76 -23.67 -7.20
C ILE A 176 -19.24 -23.32 -7.36
N LYS A 177 -20.18 -24.25 -7.12
CA LYS A 177 -21.63 -23.96 -7.18
C LYS A 177 -22.02 -22.88 -6.17
N ALA A 178 -21.56 -23.00 -4.92
CA ALA A 178 -21.80 -21.99 -3.89
C ALA A 178 -21.13 -20.67 -4.25
N VAL A 179 -19.85 -20.72 -4.63
CA VAL A 179 -19.05 -19.52 -4.97
C VAL A 179 -19.73 -18.70 -6.07
N LEU A 180 -20.17 -19.34 -7.17
CA LEU A 180 -20.88 -18.64 -8.25
C LEU A 180 -22.20 -17.98 -7.79
N VAL A 181 -22.89 -18.52 -6.78
CA VAL A 181 -24.15 -17.97 -6.24
C VAL A 181 -23.87 -16.88 -5.21
N THR A 182 -22.89 -17.06 -4.32
CA THR A 182 -22.43 -15.99 -3.41
C THR A 182 -21.94 -14.78 -4.19
N ASP A 183 -21.20 -15.00 -5.28
CA ASP A 183 -20.67 -13.94 -6.14
C ASP A 183 -21.80 -13.08 -6.76
N VAL A 184 -22.97 -13.66 -7.09
CA VAL A 184 -24.14 -12.90 -7.56
C VAL A 184 -24.68 -12.00 -6.45
N PHE A 185 -24.92 -12.56 -5.27
CA PHE A 185 -25.42 -11.81 -4.11
C PHE A 185 -24.46 -10.67 -3.73
N GLN A 186 -23.17 -10.99 -3.65
CA GLN A 186 -22.08 -10.08 -3.33
C GLN A 186 -21.93 -8.98 -4.40
N SER A 187 -22.04 -9.30 -5.69
CA SER A 187 -22.06 -8.30 -6.77
C SER A 187 -23.20 -7.29 -6.61
N LEU A 188 -24.41 -7.75 -6.26
CA LEU A 188 -25.56 -6.87 -6.06
C LEU A 188 -25.35 -5.94 -4.85
N LEU A 189 -24.72 -6.41 -3.77
CA LEU A 189 -24.33 -5.57 -2.64
C LEU A 189 -23.25 -4.55 -2.99
N MET A 190 -22.27 -4.88 -3.84
CA MET A 190 -21.30 -3.92 -4.35
C MET A 190 -21.98 -2.77 -5.11
N PHE A 191 -22.97 -3.09 -5.97
CA PHE A 191 -23.77 -2.08 -6.66
C PHE A 191 -24.59 -1.25 -5.67
N ALA A 192 -25.27 -1.88 -4.70
CA ALA A 192 -26.04 -1.16 -3.68
C ALA A 192 -25.18 -0.18 -2.87
N ALA A 193 -23.98 -0.61 -2.45
CA ALA A 193 -23.02 0.22 -1.75
C ALA A 193 -22.56 1.44 -2.58
N ILE A 194 -22.12 1.24 -3.83
CA ILE A 194 -21.62 2.37 -4.65
C ILE A 194 -22.75 3.32 -5.06
N TYR A 195 -23.97 2.83 -5.30
CA TYR A 195 -25.12 3.70 -5.56
C TYR A 195 -25.56 4.46 -4.32
N ALA A 196 -25.46 3.90 -3.11
CA ALA A 196 -25.69 4.65 -1.87
C ALA A 196 -24.69 5.82 -1.72
N VAL A 197 -23.39 5.59 -1.98
CA VAL A 197 -22.34 6.62 -2.01
C VAL A 197 -22.69 7.75 -2.99
N ILE A 198 -23.07 7.39 -4.21
CA ILE A 198 -23.45 8.37 -5.24
C ILE A 198 -24.69 9.16 -4.84
N ILE A 199 -25.76 8.49 -4.36
CA ILE A 199 -27.03 9.14 -4.01
C ILE A 199 -26.86 10.10 -2.82
N CYS A 200 -26.17 9.68 -1.75
CA CYS A 200 -25.91 10.55 -0.60
C CYS A 200 -25.06 11.77 -0.98
N GLY A 201 -24.02 11.60 -1.80
CA GLY A 201 -23.21 12.71 -2.29
C GLY A 201 -23.97 13.66 -3.22
N LEU A 202 -24.83 13.15 -4.10
CA LEU A 202 -25.71 13.96 -4.94
C LEU A 202 -26.65 14.84 -4.11
N ILE A 203 -27.23 14.28 -3.03
CA ILE A 203 -28.11 15.02 -2.11
C ILE A 203 -27.33 16.11 -1.37
N LYS A 204 -26.12 15.81 -0.87
CA LYS A 204 -25.30 16.80 -0.12
C LYS A 204 -24.75 17.95 -0.99
N ILE A 205 -24.43 17.70 -2.27
CA ILE A 205 -23.76 18.70 -3.13
C ILE A 205 -24.76 19.54 -3.96
N GLY A 206 -25.96 19.05 -4.22
CA GLY A 206 -26.99 19.75 -5.02
C GLY A 206 -27.32 19.10 -6.37
N GLY A 207 -26.66 17.99 -6.71
CA GLY A 207 -26.98 17.15 -7.87
C GLY A 207 -25.84 16.97 -8.88
N VAL A 208 -26.12 16.26 -9.97
CA VAL A 208 -25.10 15.84 -10.97
C VAL A 208 -24.44 17.06 -11.64
N GLY A 209 -25.22 18.11 -11.91
CA GLY A 209 -24.75 19.31 -12.60
C GLY A 209 -23.61 20.02 -11.87
N ASP A 210 -23.76 20.24 -10.56
CA ASP A 210 -22.73 20.90 -9.76
C ASP A 210 -21.48 20.03 -9.57
N ILE A 211 -21.64 18.71 -9.41
CA ILE A 211 -20.49 17.78 -9.32
C ILE A 211 -19.65 17.82 -10.60
N LEU A 212 -20.29 17.74 -11.78
CA LEU A 212 -19.58 17.82 -13.06
C LEU A 212 -18.99 19.21 -13.31
N ARG A 213 -19.67 20.27 -12.87
CA ARG A 213 -19.16 21.65 -12.95
C ARG A 213 -17.91 21.84 -12.10
N ILE A 214 -17.94 21.46 -10.83
CA ILE A 214 -16.80 21.52 -9.90
C ILE A 214 -15.63 20.67 -10.43
N ALA A 215 -15.90 19.46 -10.91
CA ALA A 215 -14.88 18.58 -11.48
C ALA A 215 -14.24 19.18 -12.75
N ASN A 216 -15.02 19.87 -13.60
CA ASN A 216 -14.49 20.56 -14.78
C ASN A 216 -13.69 21.82 -14.42
N GLU A 217 -14.16 22.62 -13.47
CA GLU A 217 -13.48 23.82 -12.95
C GLU A 217 -12.08 23.48 -12.39
N HIS A 218 -11.91 22.29 -11.80
CA HIS A 218 -10.64 21.82 -11.21
C HIS A 218 -9.84 20.85 -12.11
N GLY A 219 -10.17 20.76 -13.41
CA GLY A 219 -9.41 19.94 -14.38
C GLY A 219 -9.48 18.42 -14.15
N ARG A 220 -10.45 17.92 -13.38
CA ARG A 220 -10.63 16.47 -13.11
C ARG A 220 -11.26 15.73 -14.27
N ILE A 221 -12.00 16.42 -15.14
CA ILE A 221 -12.63 15.85 -16.34
C ILE A 221 -11.66 15.94 -17.52
N GLU A 222 -10.81 14.92 -17.64
CA GLU A 222 -10.01 14.66 -18.83
C GLU A 222 -10.17 13.20 -19.25
N PHE A 223 -10.56 12.96 -20.50
CA PHE A 223 -10.72 11.61 -21.07
C PHE A 223 -9.68 11.29 -22.15
N PHE A 224 -9.10 12.30 -22.79
CA PHE A 224 -8.41 12.13 -24.08
C PHE A 224 -7.01 12.75 -24.09
N ASN A 225 -6.16 12.33 -23.15
CA ASN A 225 -4.73 12.57 -23.23
C ASN A 225 -4.09 11.61 -24.25
N PHE A 226 -3.66 12.14 -25.40
CA PHE A 226 -3.08 11.37 -26.51
C PHE A 226 -1.54 11.28 -26.48
N ASP A 227 -0.89 11.71 -25.39
CA ASP A 227 0.57 11.68 -25.26
C ASP A 227 1.13 10.25 -25.47
N PRO A 228 2.03 10.04 -26.45
CA PRO A 228 2.64 8.75 -26.74
C PRO A 228 3.77 8.37 -25.77
N ASP A 229 4.22 9.25 -24.86
CA ASP A 229 5.30 8.96 -23.93
C ASP A 229 4.92 7.79 -22.98
N PRO A 230 5.69 6.68 -22.96
CA PRO A 230 5.40 5.52 -22.12
C PRO A 230 5.60 5.77 -20.61
N THR A 231 6.21 6.89 -20.21
CA THR A 231 6.38 7.31 -18.81
C THR A 231 5.15 8.00 -18.24
N VAL A 232 4.25 8.51 -19.09
CA VAL A 232 2.97 9.10 -18.65
C VAL A 232 2.12 8.03 -17.97
N ARG A 233 1.66 8.32 -16.74
CA ARG A 233 0.88 7.38 -15.90
C ARG A 233 -0.29 6.79 -16.68
N HIS A 234 -1.25 7.63 -17.09
CA HIS A 234 -2.37 7.25 -17.95
C HIS A 234 -2.45 8.18 -19.18
N SER A 235 -2.24 7.60 -20.36
CA SER A 235 -2.69 8.16 -21.64
C SER A 235 -3.67 7.22 -22.32
N VAL A 236 -4.38 7.68 -23.35
CA VAL A 236 -5.30 6.86 -24.16
C VAL A 236 -4.60 5.58 -24.67
N TRP A 237 -3.32 5.66 -25.02
CA TRP A 237 -2.50 4.51 -25.42
C TRP A 237 -2.31 3.50 -24.29
N THR A 238 -1.94 3.97 -23.10
CA THR A 238 -1.75 3.11 -21.92
C THR A 238 -3.05 2.40 -21.52
N GLN A 239 -4.20 3.10 -21.59
CA GLN A 239 -5.49 2.58 -21.15
C GLN A 239 -6.12 1.65 -22.19
N ILE A 240 -6.02 1.96 -23.48
CA ILE A 240 -6.54 1.09 -24.54
C ILE A 240 -5.62 -0.11 -24.76
N ILE A 241 -4.32 0.09 -24.94
CA ILE A 241 -3.39 -1.00 -25.26
C ILE A 241 -3.00 -1.79 -24.00
N GLY A 242 -2.50 -1.11 -22.96
CA GLY A 242 -2.15 -1.75 -21.69
C GLY A 242 -3.36 -2.43 -21.04
N GLY A 243 -4.50 -1.73 -20.97
CA GLY A 243 -5.76 -2.28 -20.51
C GLY A 243 -6.26 -3.49 -21.32
N LEU A 244 -5.99 -3.55 -22.62
CA LEU A 244 -6.39 -4.68 -23.47
C LEU A 244 -5.58 -5.93 -23.14
N PHE A 245 -4.26 -5.80 -22.99
CA PHE A 245 -3.41 -6.92 -22.63
C PHE A 245 -3.67 -7.39 -21.20
N ILE A 246 -3.93 -6.49 -20.25
CA ILE A 246 -4.38 -6.83 -18.88
C ILE A 246 -5.73 -7.57 -18.94
N TYR A 247 -6.71 -7.06 -19.69
CA TYR A 247 -8.02 -7.71 -19.83
C TYR A 247 -7.91 -9.11 -20.46
N CYS A 248 -7.10 -9.26 -21.51
CA CYS A 248 -6.86 -10.56 -22.13
C CYS A 248 -6.07 -11.53 -21.22
N SER A 249 -5.14 -11.04 -20.38
CA SER A 249 -4.48 -11.90 -19.40
C SER A 249 -5.47 -12.39 -18.34
N LEU A 250 -6.34 -11.51 -17.85
CA LEU A 250 -7.37 -11.82 -16.85
C LEU A 250 -8.47 -12.74 -17.40
N TYR A 251 -9.16 -12.36 -18.47
CA TYR A 251 -10.36 -13.09 -18.95
C TYR A 251 -10.06 -14.14 -20.02
N GLY A 252 -8.88 -14.11 -20.64
CA GLY A 252 -8.51 -15.02 -21.73
C GLY A 252 -7.74 -16.25 -21.27
N VAL A 253 -6.83 -16.12 -20.31
CA VAL A 253 -5.88 -17.19 -19.93
C VAL A 253 -5.74 -17.44 -18.43
N ASN A 254 -6.13 -16.51 -17.54
CA ASN A 254 -6.08 -16.75 -16.10
C ASN A 254 -7.03 -17.90 -15.71
N HIS A 255 -6.51 -18.88 -14.98
CA HIS A 255 -7.27 -20.08 -14.65
C HIS A 255 -8.57 -19.79 -13.88
N ALA A 256 -8.61 -18.75 -13.03
CA ALA A 256 -9.80 -18.43 -12.24
C ALA A 256 -11.01 -17.97 -13.08
N GLN A 257 -10.77 -17.43 -14.27
CA GLN A 257 -11.81 -17.07 -15.24
C GLN A 257 -12.10 -18.23 -16.19
N VAL A 258 -11.05 -18.94 -16.66
CA VAL A 258 -11.20 -20.12 -17.53
C VAL A 258 -12.03 -21.21 -16.84
N GLN A 259 -11.78 -21.51 -15.57
CA GLN A 259 -12.53 -22.49 -14.78
C GLN A 259 -14.03 -22.17 -14.76
N ARG A 260 -14.38 -20.90 -14.49
CA ARG A 260 -15.77 -20.41 -14.49
C ARG A 260 -16.45 -20.54 -15.84
N LEU A 261 -15.74 -20.17 -16.92
CA LEU A 261 -16.25 -20.30 -18.29
C LEU A 261 -16.51 -21.75 -18.69
N LEU A 262 -15.87 -22.73 -18.04
CA LEU A 262 -16.07 -24.17 -18.22
C LEU A 262 -17.19 -24.77 -17.34
N THR A 263 -17.73 -24.02 -16.37
CA THR A 263 -18.93 -24.42 -15.58
C THR A 263 -20.24 -24.35 -16.37
N VAL A 264 -20.19 -23.96 -17.64
CA VAL A 264 -21.34 -23.86 -18.55
C VAL A 264 -21.24 -24.93 -19.63
N GLY A 265 -22.21 -25.85 -19.71
CA GLY A 265 -22.16 -27.01 -20.61
C GLY A 265 -22.21 -26.74 -22.12
N ASN A 266 -22.18 -25.47 -22.58
CA ASN A 266 -22.20 -25.13 -24.00
C ASN A 266 -21.35 -23.87 -24.31
N LEU A 267 -20.43 -23.98 -25.27
CA LEU A 267 -19.57 -22.89 -25.74
C LEU A 267 -20.35 -21.60 -26.07
N GLN A 268 -21.52 -21.70 -26.73
CA GLN A 268 -22.32 -20.51 -27.06
C GLN A 268 -22.89 -19.82 -25.81
N ARG A 269 -23.22 -20.58 -24.76
CA ARG A 269 -23.68 -20.04 -23.46
C ARG A 269 -22.51 -19.46 -22.66
N SER A 270 -21.32 -20.05 -22.77
CA SER A 270 -20.08 -19.52 -22.17
C SER A 270 -19.65 -18.20 -22.84
N GLN A 271 -19.65 -18.15 -24.18
CA GLN A 271 -19.45 -16.91 -24.96
C GLN A 271 -20.48 -15.82 -24.63
N ARG A 272 -21.76 -16.21 -24.44
CA ARG A 272 -22.79 -15.28 -23.98
C ARG A 272 -22.51 -14.75 -22.57
N SER A 273 -21.87 -15.52 -21.70
CA SER A 273 -21.51 -15.06 -20.34
C SER A 273 -20.46 -13.95 -20.40
N LEU A 274 -19.43 -14.06 -21.25
CA LEU A 274 -18.47 -12.96 -21.49
C LEU A 274 -19.14 -11.70 -22.06
N TRP A 275 -20.09 -11.84 -22.99
CA TRP A 275 -20.82 -10.69 -23.53
C TRP A 275 -21.80 -10.04 -22.54
N ILE A 276 -22.38 -10.80 -21.61
CA ILE A 276 -23.20 -10.26 -20.50
C ILE A 276 -22.30 -9.63 -19.43
N GLN A 277 -21.10 -10.16 -19.23
CA GLN A 277 -20.13 -9.67 -18.26
C GLN A 277 -19.64 -8.24 -18.58
N TRP A 278 -19.32 -7.96 -19.85
CA TRP A 278 -18.83 -6.64 -20.26
C TRP A 278 -19.69 -5.43 -19.80
N PRO A 279 -21.01 -5.37 -20.03
CA PRO A 279 -21.81 -4.24 -19.57
C PRO A 279 -21.97 -4.17 -18.05
N ILE A 280 -21.96 -5.30 -17.33
CA ILE A 280 -21.98 -5.33 -15.85
C ILE A 280 -20.69 -4.68 -15.31
N LEU A 281 -19.54 -5.13 -15.82
CA LEU A 281 -18.22 -4.57 -15.50
C LEU A 281 -18.12 -3.08 -15.82
N THR A 282 -18.58 -2.68 -17.01
CA THR A 282 -18.54 -1.28 -17.46
C THR A 282 -19.42 -0.39 -16.58
N LEU A 283 -20.60 -0.87 -16.18
CA LEU A 283 -21.49 -0.15 -15.28
C LEU A 283 -20.84 0.08 -13.90
N LEU A 284 -20.18 -0.93 -13.35
CA LEU A 284 -19.45 -0.81 -12.06
C LEU A 284 -18.23 0.12 -12.18
N SER A 285 -17.49 0.06 -13.28
CA SER A 285 -16.34 0.94 -13.53
C SER A 285 -16.76 2.41 -13.67
N LEU A 286 -17.87 2.68 -14.38
CA LEU A 286 -18.40 4.03 -14.53
C LEU A 286 -19.00 4.57 -13.23
N SER A 287 -19.72 3.76 -12.45
CA SER A 287 -20.26 4.20 -11.16
C SER A 287 -19.17 4.48 -10.12
N THR A 288 -18.16 3.61 -10.01
CA THR A 288 -16.99 3.85 -9.14
C THR A 288 -16.18 5.07 -9.56
N SER A 289 -15.99 5.30 -10.86
CA SER A 289 -15.31 6.51 -11.36
C SER A 289 -16.11 7.78 -11.04
N PHE A 290 -17.44 7.76 -11.23
CA PHE A 290 -18.31 8.87 -10.87
C PHE A 290 -18.33 9.12 -9.35
N ALA A 291 -18.33 8.08 -8.52
CA ALA A 291 -18.22 8.22 -7.07
C ALA A 291 -16.91 8.92 -6.64
N GLY A 292 -15.80 8.70 -7.36
CA GLY A 292 -14.56 9.46 -7.14
C GLY A 292 -14.71 10.97 -7.40
N LEU A 293 -15.47 11.35 -8.44
CA LEU A 293 -15.81 12.76 -8.71
C LEU A 293 -16.76 13.35 -7.66
N VAL A 294 -17.73 12.56 -7.17
CA VAL A 294 -18.63 12.93 -6.08
C VAL A 294 -17.82 13.23 -4.80
N MET A 295 -16.86 12.37 -4.45
CA MET A 295 -15.95 12.58 -3.32
C MET A 295 -15.07 13.82 -3.51
N PHE A 296 -14.55 14.05 -4.72
CA PHE A 296 -13.76 15.25 -5.03
C PHE A 296 -14.59 16.52 -4.86
N ALA A 297 -15.81 16.55 -5.41
CA ALA A 297 -16.68 17.71 -5.29
C ALA A 297 -17.13 18.02 -3.86
N PHE A 298 -17.14 17.01 -2.96
CA PHE A 298 -17.38 17.19 -1.52
C PHE A 298 -16.15 17.72 -0.76
N TYR A 299 -14.96 17.17 -1.03
CA TYR A 299 -13.71 17.57 -0.37
C TYR A 299 -12.89 18.60 -1.15
N LYS A 300 -13.51 19.38 -2.05
CA LYS A 300 -12.81 20.29 -2.98
C LYS A 300 -12.02 21.38 -2.24
N ASP A 301 -12.58 21.92 -1.15
CA ASP A 301 -12.03 23.04 -0.37
C ASP A 301 -11.15 22.57 0.81
N CYS A 302 -11.25 21.28 1.17
CA CYS A 302 -10.50 20.64 2.25
C CYS A 302 -10.23 19.16 1.93
N ASP A 303 -9.06 18.87 1.35
CA ASP A 303 -8.58 17.50 1.14
C ASP A 303 -8.16 16.86 2.49
N PRO A 304 -8.81 15.78 2.93
CA PRO A 304 -8.60 15.20 4.25
C PRO A 304 -7.26 14.47 4.40
N VAL A 305 -6.56 14.11 3.32
CA VAL A 305 -5.18 13.60 3.40
C VAL A 305 -4.22 14.76 3.68
N SER A 306 -4.32 15.84 2.89
CA SER A 306 -3.49 17.04 3.08
C SER A 306 -3.75 17.73 4.42
N ALA A 307 -5.01 17.72 4.89
CA ALA A 307 -5.42 18.19 6.21
C ALA A 307 -5.10 17.23 7.37
N LYS A 308 -4.41 16.11 7.12
CA LYS A 308 -4.01 15.08 8.11
C LYS A 308 -5.18 14.43 8.89
N ARG A 309 -6.40 14.43 8.35
CA ARG A 309 -7.53 13.64 8.90
C ARG A 309 -7.35 12.14 8.64
N ILE A 310 -6.63 11.76 7.58
CA ILE A 310 -6.30 10.36 7.22
C ILE A 310 -4.85 10.25 6.74
N ALA A 311 -4.24 9.07 6.91
CA ALA A 311 -2.82 8.85 6.65
C ALA A 311 -2.51 8.29 5.25
N LYS A 312 -3.47 7.59 4.62
CA LYS A 312 -3.34 7.03 3.26
C LYS A 312 -4.56 7.35 2.42
N GLY A 313 -4.36 7.59 1.12
CA GLY A 313 -5.44 7.86 0.17
C GLY A 313 -6.47 6.72 0.03
N ASP A 314 -6.08 5.47 0.30
CA ASP A 314 -7.01 4.33 0.28
C ASP A 314 -8.10 4.42 1.38
N GLN A 315 -7.93 5.29 2.39
CA GLN A 315 -8.90 5.56 3.46
C GLN A 315 -9.95 6.63 3.09
N LEU A 316 -9.82 7.28 1.92
CA LEU A 316 -10.64 8.42 1.54
C LEU A 316 -12.13 8.10 1.35
N LEU A 317 -12.45 6.99 0.69
CA LEU A 317 -13.85 6.56 0.50
C LEU A 317 -14.50 6.08 1.82
N PRO A 318 -13.84 5.30 2.69
CA PRO A 318 -14.35 5.01 4.04
C PRO A 318 -14.61 6.26 4.87
N LEU A 319 -13.69 7.25 4.85
CA LEU A 319 -13.90 8.54 5.52
C LEU A 319 -15.12 9.28 4.96
N PHE A 320 -15.27 9.32 3.63
CA PHE A 320 -16.43 9.93 2.98
C PHE A 320 -17.74 9.30 3.47
N VAL A 321 -17.79 7.97 3.66
CA VAL A 321 -18.99 7.31 4.20
C VAL A 321 -19.23 7.67 5.66
N VAL A 322 -18.20 7.77 6.50
CA VAL A 322 -18.36 8.25 7.88
C VAL A 322 -18.88 9.69 7.92
N ASP A 323 -18.31 10.60 7.11
CA ASP A 323 -18.72 12.01 7.04
C ASP A 323 -20.11 12.22 6.39
N THR A 324 -20.60 11.28 5.58
CA THR A 324 -21.84 11.44 4.81
C THR A 324 -23.01 10.54 5.22
N MET A 325 -22.77 9.34 5.75
CA MET A 325 -23.81 8.33 6.01
C MET A 325 -23.94 7.89 7.47
N SER A 326 -23.01 8.21 8.36
CA SER A 326 -23.04 7.75 9.77
C SER A 326 -24.34 8.09 10.52
N HIS A 327 -25.02 9.17 10.15
CA HIS A 327 -26.31 9.59 10.69
C HIS A 327 -27.54 8.78 10.17
N LEU A 328 -27.36 7.94 9.16
CA LEU A 328 -28.42 7.13 8.53
C LEU A 328 -28.23 5.65 8.87
N PRO A 329 -29.05 5.07 9.77
CA PRO A 329 -28.82 3.74 10.30
C PRO A 329 -28.83 2.67 9.20
N GLY A 330 -27.78 1.83 9.17
CA GLY A 330 -27.66 0.69 8.25
C GLY A 330 -26.98 1.01 6.91
N LEU A 331 -26.84 2.28 6.51
CA LEU A 331 -26.16 2.63 5.26
C LEU A 331 -24.63 2.45 5.34
N SER A 332 -24.03 2.71 6.51
CA SER A 332 -22.60 2.46 6.73
C SER A 332 -22.31 0.96 6.72
N GLY A 333 -23.19 0.16 7.33
CA GLY A 333 -23.18 -1.30 7.27
C GLY A 333 -23.37 -1.85 5.85
N LEU A 334 -24.26 -1.25 5.04
CA LEU A 334 -24.44 -1.61 3.63
C LEU A 334 -23.18 -1.33 2.79
N PHE A 335 -22.55 -0.16 2.98
CA PHE A 335 -21.31 0.19 2.29
C PHE A 335 -20.18 -0.78 2.61
N VAL A 336 -19.94 -1.04 3.90
CA VAL A 336 -18.94 -2.00 4.35
C VAL A 336 -19.28 -3.40 3.80
N SER A 337 -20.55 -3.82 3.83
CA SER A 337 -21.01 -5.08 3.24
C SER A 337 -20.66 -5.20 1.75
N GLY A 338 -20.79 -4.12 0.96
CA GLY A 338 -20.43 -4.10 -0.46
C GLY A 338 -18.92 -4.19 -0.70
N ILE A 339 -18.10 -3.50 0.09
CA ILE A 339 -16.63 -3.61 0.02
C ILE A 339 -16.15 -5.01 0.37
N PHE A 340 -16.73 -5.61 1.43
CA PHE A 340 -16.42 -6.99 1.80
C PHE A 340 -16.87 -7.98 0.74
N SER A 341 -18.06 -7.81 0.20
CA SER A 341 -18.61 -8.64 -0.89
C SER A 341 -17.66 -8.79 -2.08
N GLY A 342 -17.04 -7.70 -2.55
CA GLY A 342 -16.05 -7.79 -3.65
C GLY A 342 -14.76 -8.54 -3.27
N SER A 343 -14.34 -8.45 -2.01
CA SER A 343 -13.10 -9.11 -1.55
C SER A 343 -13.32 -10.59 -1.26
N LEU A 344 -14.44 -10.93 -0.64
CA LEU A 344 -14.88 -12.29 -0.34
C LEU A 344 -15.03 -13.12 -1.63
N SER A 345 -15.71 -12.59 -2.64
CA SER A 345 -15.81 -13.21 -3.97
C SER A 345 -14.46 -13.35 -4.68
N THR A 346 -13.58 -12.35 -4.59
CA THR A 346 -12.23 -12.44 -5.19
C THR A 346 -11.33 -13.48 -4.48
N VAL A 347 -11.37 -13.57 -3.15
CA VAL A 347 -10.57 -14.55 -2.39
C VAL A 347 -11.12 -15.97 -2.56
N SER A 348 -12.45 -16.17 -2.52
CA SER A 348 -13.07 -17.48 -2.78
C SER A 348 -12.72 -18.01 -4.19
N SER A 349 -12.71 -17.12 -5.19
CA SER A 349 -12.25 -17.39 -6.55
C SER A 349 -10.84 -17.94 -6.58
N ALA A 350 -9.91 -17.24 -5.92
CA ALA A 350 -8.50 -17.56 -5.96
C ALA A 350 -8.20 -18.85 -5.19
N ILE A 351 -8.82 -19.07 -4.02
CA ILE A 351 -8.70 -20.31 -3.23
C ILE A 351 -9.15 -21.53 -4.06
N ASN A 352 -10.35 -21.48 -4.65
CA ASN A 352 -10.88 -22.59 -5.44
C ASN A 352 -10.00 -22.92 -6.66
N SER A 353 -9.49 -21.90 -7.35
CA SER A 353 -8.64 -22.08 -8.54
C SER A 353 -7.19 -22.48 -8.20
N LEU A 354 -6.65 -22.07 -7.05
CA LEU A 354 -5.36 -22.55 -6.55
C LEU A 354 -5.45 -24.00 -6.09
N ALA A 355 -6.53 -24.41 -5.41
CA ALA A 355 -6.77 -25.79 -5.03
C ALA A 355 -6.89 -26.69 -6.29
N ALA A 356 -7.63 -26.25 -7.31
CA ALA A 356 -7.76 -26.94 -8.59
C ALA A 356 -6.40 -27.14 -9.29
N VAL A 357 -5.63 -26.06 -9.49
CA VAL A 357 -4.29 -26.12 -10.09
C VAL A 357 -3.35 -27.01 -9.29
N THR A 358 -3.39 -26.94 -7.96
CA THR A 358 -2.50 -27.72 -7.10
C THR A 358 -2.78 -29.22 -7.17
N LEU A 359 -4.06 -29.61 -7.16
CA LEU A 359 -4.43 -31.02 -7.34
C LEU A 359 -4.00 -31.53 -8.73
N GLU A 360 -4.36 -30.82 -9.79
CA GLU A 360 -4.22 -31.31 -11.16
C GLU A 360 -2.79 -31.19 -11.70
N ASP A 361 -2.06 -30.12 -11.37
CA ASP A 361 -0.76 -29.79 -11.95
C ASP A 361 0.43 -30.18 -11.07
N TYR A 362 0.24 -30.37 -9.75
CA TYR A 362 1.32 -30.78 -8.83
C TYR A 362 1.09 -32.14 -8.16
N ILE A 363 -0.11 -32.41 -7.62
CA ILE A 363 -0.35 -33.66 -6.85
C ILE A 363 -0.55 -34.87 -7.78
N LYS A 364 -1.57 -34.85 -8.65
CA LYS A 364 -1.89 -35.97 -9.53
C LYS A 364 -0.76 -36.43 -10.48
N PRO A 365 0.15 -35.56 -10.95
CA PRO A 365 1.31 -36.00 -11.73
C PRO A 365 2.38 -36.75 -10.93
N ILE A 366 2.33 -36.71 -9.60
CA ILE A 366 3.31 -37.32 -8.67
C ILE A 366 2.69 -38.51 -7.90
N PHE A 367 1.41 -38.41 -7.54
CA PHE A 367 0.67 -39.40 -6.73
C PHE A 367 -0.62 -39.83 -7.43
N GLU A 368 -0.93 -41.13 -7.39
CA GLU A 368 -2.24 -41.64 -7.83
C GLU A 368 -3.30 -41.36 -6.75
N VAL A 369 -4.30 -40.53 -7.08
CA VAL A 369 -5.29 -40.01 -6.12
C VAL A 369 -6.71 -40.09 -6.69
N GLU A 370 -7.30 -41.27 -6.72
CA GLU A 370 -8.70 -41.45 -7.15
C GLU A 370 -9.70 -41.29 -5.99
N ASN A 371 -9.56 -42.04 -4.90
CA ASN A 371 -10.60 -42.14 -3.85
C ASN A 371 -10.65 -40.99 -2.83
N SER A 372 -9.67 -40.08 -2.78
CA SER A 372 -9.60 -39.02 -1.76
C SER A 372 -9.43 -37.59 -2.31
N SER A 373 -9.52 -37.41 -3.64
CA SER A 373 -9.28 -36.11 -4.31
C SER A 373 -10.11 -34.95 -3.74
N THR A 374 -11.37 -35.19 -3.37
CA THR A 374 -12.27 -34.17 -2.80
C THR A 374 -11.83 -33.69 -1.40
N ILE A 375 -11.31 -34.60 -0.57
CA ILE A 375 -10.79 -34.26 0.76
C ILE A 375 -9.55 -33.39 0.60
N ILE A 376 -8.65 -33.79 -0.32
CA ILE A 376 -7.43 -33.03 -0.64
C ILE A 376 -7.77 -31.63 -1.17
N LEU A 377 -8.77 -31.47 -2.04
CA LEU A 377 -9.22 -30.14 -2.49
C LEU A 377 -9.70 -29.25 -1.34
N LYS A 378 -10.46 -29.81 -0.40
CA LYS A 378 -10.91 -29.06 0.80
C LYS A 378 -9.73 -28.71 1.72
N SER A 379 -8.79 -29.63 1.92
CA SER A 379 -7.57 -29.36 2.69
C SER A 379 -6.70 -28.28 2.04
N LEU A 380 -6.56 -28.29 0.71
CA LEU A 380 -5.85 -27.25 -0.05
C LEU A 380 -6.57 -25.91 0.02
N ALA A 381 -7.91 -25.89 0.00
CA ALA A 381 -8.69 -24.66 0.16
C ALA A 381 -8.44 -24.01 1.53
N ILE A 382 -8.39 -24.81 2.61
CA ILE A 382 -8.02 -24.35 3.95
C ILE A 382 -6.57 -23.83 3.97
N PHE A 383 -5.63 -24.58 3.40
CA PHE A 383 -4.22 -24.17 3.32
C PHE A 383 -4.04 -22.81 2.63
N TYR A 384 -4.66 -22.61 1.46
CA TYR A 384 -4.60 -21.32 0.75
C TYR A 384 -5.37 -20.20 1.45
N GLY A 385 -6.42 -20.52 2.22
CA GLY A 385 -7.09 -19.56 3.10
C GLY A 385 -6.20 -19.08 4.25
N ILE A 386 -5.49 -19.99 4.92
CA ILE A 386 -4.51 -19.64 5.98
C ILE A 386 -3.34 -18.86 5.39
N ALA A 387 -2.82 -19.27 4.23
CA ALA A 387 -1.75 -18.54 3.53
C ALA A 387 -2.18 -17.12 3.13
N CYS A 388 -3.44 -16.93 2.72
CA CYS A 388 -4.04 -15.62 2.45
C CYS A 388 -3.93 -14.69 3.67
N ILE A 389 -4.35 -15.19 4.83
CA ILE A 389 -4.32 -14.45 6.11
C ILE A 389 -2.87 -14.07 6.47
N GLY A 390 -1.94 -15.01 6.39
CA GLY A 390 -0.51 -14.75 6.67
C GLY A 390 0.09 -13.68 5.75
N LEU A 391 -0.25 -13.70 4.46
CA LEU A 391 0.24 -12.71 3.49
C LEU A 391 -0.45 -11.35 3.62
N ALA A 392 -1.70 -11.30 4.09
CA ALA A 392 -2.40 -10.05 4.34
C ALA A 392 -1.73 -9.19 5.43
N PHE A 393 -1.12 -9.82 6.45
CA PHE A 393 -0.28 -9.11 7.42
C PHE A 393 0.99 -8.52 6.78
N MET A 394 1.63 -9.24 5.85
CA MET A 394 2.80 -8.73 5.13
C MET A 394 2.45 -7.68 4.06
N ALA A 395 1.17 -7.55 3.67
CA ALA A 395 0.73 -6.54 2.71
C ALA A 395 0.87 -5.09 3.24
N GLU A 396 1.04 -4.89 4.56
CA GLU A 396 1.43 -3.59 5.15
C GLU A 396 2.76 -3.05 4.59
N LEU A 397 3.67 -3.93 4.14
CA LEU A 397 4.98 -3.58 3.58
C LEU A 397 4.90 -3.08 2.13
N LEU A 398 3.75 -3.21 1.46
CA LEU A 398 3.58 -2.73 0.09
C LEU A 398 3.38 -1.20 0.09
N GLY A 399 4.08 -0.54 -0.83
CA GLY A 399 4.15 0.91 -0.95
C GLY A 399 2.84 1.59 -1.37
N PRO A 400 2.88 2.90 -1.71
CA PRO A 400 1.67 3.70 -1.90
C PRO A 400 0.78 3.22 -3.06
N GLY A 401 -0.50 2.96 -2.75
CA GLY A 401 -1.58 2.70 -3.72
C GLY A 401 -1.87 1.22 -3.99
N VAL A 402 -2.92 0.68 -3.34
CA VAL A 402 -3.28 -0.74 -3.44
C VAL A 402 -3.69 -1.14 -4.87
N LEU A 403 -4.37 -0.24 -5.60
CA LEU A 403 -4.74 -0.46 -7.01
C LEU A 403 -3.53 -0.60 -7.93
N GLN A 404 -2.53 0.27 -7.78
CA GLN A 404 -1.32 0.22 -8.60
C GLN A 404 -0.51 -1.07 -8.33
N ALA A 405 -0.41 -1.49 -7.08
CA ALA A 405 0.25 -2.75 -6.71
C ALA A 405 -0.42 -3.97 -7.38
N SER A 406 -1.76 -4.07 -7.30
CA SER A 406 -2.49 -5.19 -7.92
C SER A 406 -2.36 -5.22 -9.45
N LEU A 407 -2.54 -4.08 -10.13
CA LEU A 407 -2.38 -4.00 -11.59
C LEU A 407 -0.93 -4.26 -12.03
N THR A 408 0.06 -3.91 -11.22
CA THR A 408 1.47 -4.24 -11.46
C THR A 408 1.69 -5.76 -11.43
N ILE A 409 1.17 -6.47 -10.41
CA ILE A 409 1.28 -7.94 -10.32
C ILE A 409 0.63 -8.63 -11.52
N PHE A 410 -0.58 -8.19 -11.91
CA PHE A 410 -1.24 -8.71 -13.10
C PHE A 410 -0.48 -8.42 -14.40
N GLY A 411 0.14 -7.25 -14.53
CA GLY A 411 0.99 -6.93 -15.68
C GLY A 411 2.27 -7.78 -15.73
N VAL A 412 2.99 -7.87 -14.61
CA VAL A 412 4.30 -8.55 -14.50
C VAL A 412 4.22 -10.04 -14.80
N VAL A 413 3.17 -10.73 -14.34
CA VAL A 413 3.04 -12.20 -14.53
C VAL A 413 2.00 -12.57 -15.59
N GLY A 414 0.90 -11.82 -15.68
CA GLY A 414 -0.17 -12.08 -16.64
C GLY A 414 0.24 -11.79 -18.09
N GLY A 415 1.10 -10.79 -18.34
CA GLY A 415 1.65 -10.50 -19.67
C GLY A 415 2.44 -11.67 -20.25
N PRO A 416 3.49 -12.18 -19.55
CA PRO A 416 4.23 -13.38 -19.94
C PRO A 416 3.35 -14.64 -20.11
N LEU A 417 2.41 -14.90 -19.19
CA LEU A 417 1.50 -16.05 -19.32
C LEU A 417 0.59 -15.95 -20.55
N LEU A 418 0.04 -14.77 -20.83
CA LEU A 418 -0.71 -14.52 -22.07
C LEU A 418 0.18 -14.73 -23.31
N GLY A 419 1.43 -14.24 -23.28
CA GLY A 419 2.42 -14.48 -24.33
C GLY A 419 2.66 -15.96 -24.59
N LEU A 420 2.81 -16.78 -23.55
CA LEU A 420 3.02 -18.22 -23.63
C LEU A 420 1.81 -18.98 -24.22
N PHE A 421 0.59 -18.69 -23.75
CA PHE A 421 -0.61 -19.31 -24.32
C PHE A 421 -0.82 -18.88 -25.77
N THR A 422 -0.56 -17.62 -26.10
CA THR A 422 -0.63 -17.11 -27.48
C THR A 422 0.41 -17.79 -28.37
N LEU A 423 1.65 -17.95 -27.89
CA LEU A 423 2.71 -18.67 -28.57
C LEU A 423 2.28 -20.11 -28.91
N GLY A 424 1.65 -20.81 -27.96
CA GLY A 424 1.09 -22.16 -28.18
C GLY A 424 -0.06 -22.20 -29.19
N MET A 425 -1.06 -21.33 -29.01
CA MET A 425 -2.32 -21.35 -29.76
C MET A 425 -2.25 -20.69 -31.15
N ALA A 426 -1.29 -19.79 -31.36
CA ALA A 426 -1.13 -19.02 -32.60
C ALA A 426 0.07 -19.47 -33.47
N PHE A 427 1.12 -20.07 -32.91
CA PHE A 427 2.33 -20.40 -33.66
C PHE A 427 2.62 -21.91 -33.68
N ARG A 428 2.52 -22.51 -34.88
CA ARG A 428 2.79 -23.95 -35.09
C ARG A 428 4.26 -24.32 -34.88
N ARG A 429 5.19 -23.40 -35.15
CA ARG A 429 6.64 -23.63 -35.03
C ARG A 429 7.20 -23.48 -33.62
N ALA A 430 6.44 -22.97 -32.66
CA ALA A 430 6.93 -22.83 -31.29
C ALA A 430 7.23 -24.22 -30.68
N ASN A 431 8.37 -24.35 -30.00
CA ASN A 431 8.79 -25.56 -29.30
C ASN A 431 8.86 -25.33 -27.77
N GLN A 432 9.11 -26.41 -27.02
CA GLN A 432 9.11 -26.39 -25.55
C GLN A 432 10.22 -25.49 -24.97
N ILE A 433 11.41 -25.51 -25.56
CA ILE A 433 12.58 -24.73 -25.10
C ILE A 433 12.32 -23.23 -25.30
N GLY A 434 11.77 -22.83 -26.46
CA GLY A 434 11.34 -21.47 -26.75
C GLY A 434 10.22 -21.00 -25.82
N ALA A 435 9.20 -21.83 -25.59
CA ALA A 435 8.12 -21.52 -24.66
C ALA A 435 8.62 -21.24 -23.22
N ILE A 436 9.51 -22.08 -22.69
CA ILE A 436 10.03 -21.92 -21.33
C ILE A 436 11.00 -20.73 -21.24
N SER A 437 11.94 -20.58 -22.18
CA SER A 437 12.87 -19.44 -22.20
C SER A 437 12.14 -18.10 -22.37
N GLY A 438 11.14 -18.03 -23.26
CA GLY A 438 10.29 -16.86 -23.42
C GLY A 438 9.58 -16.47 -22.13
N LEU A 439 8.98 -17.43 -21.42
CA LEU A 439 8.31 -17.18 -20.14
C LEU A 439 9.29 -16.70 -19.06
N ILE A 440 10.41 -17.43 -18.84
CA ILE A 440 11.35 -17.11 -17.76
C ILE A 440 12.06 -15.78 -18.01
N SER A 441 12.53 -15.52 -19.23
CA SER A 441 13.24 -14.27 -19.56
C SER A 441 12.34 -13.04 -19.46
N SER A 442 11.09 -13.13 -19.94
CA SER A 442 10.13 -12.02 -19.84
C SER A 442 9.66 -11.79 -18.40
N LEU A 443 9.44 -12.84 -17.62
CA LEU A 443 9.12 -12.76 -16.19
C LEU A 443 10.27 -12.11 -15.40
N GLY A 444 11.51 -12.56 -15.61
CA GLY A 444 12.69 -12.00 -14.93
C GLY A 444 12.91 -10.52 -15.24
N PHE A 445 12.79 -10.13 -16.52
CA PHE A 445 12.88 -8.74 -16.94
C PHE A 445 11.77 -7.88 -16.31
N LEU A 446 10.53 -8.38 -16.27
CA LEU A 446 9.41 -7.65 -15.69
C LEU A 446 9.41 -7.62 -14.15
N ILE A 447 10.02 -8.59 -13.47
CA ILE A 447 10.22 -8.50 -12.02
C ILE A 447 11.23 -7.37 -11.71
N TRP A 448 12.34 -7.30 -12.45
CA TRP A 448 13.32 -6.22 -12.32
C TRP A 448 12.69 -4.84 -12.62
N MET A 449 12.04 -4.71 -13.77
CA MET A 449 11.37 -3.47 -14.19
C MET A 449 10.20 -3.09 -13.24
N GLY A 450 9.41 -4.08 -12.83
CA GLY A 450 8.14 -3.95 -12.12
C GLY A 450 8.26 -3.67 -10.63
N PHE A 451 9.36 -4.09 -9.98
CA PHE A 451 9.62 -3.88 -8.55
C PHE A 451 10.91 -3.08 -8.25
N GLY A 452 11.69 -2.70 -9.27
CA GLY A 452 12.88 -1.86 -9.13
C GLY A 452 12.61 -0.49 -8.49
N GLN A 453 13.64 0.05 -7.84
CA GLN A 453 13.64 1.31 -7.07
C GLN A 453 14.96 2.08 -7.33
N PRO A 454 15.01 3.41 -7.17
CA PRO A 454 13.90 4.31 -6.80
C PRO A 454 12.96 4.62 -7.98
N ARG A 455 11.72 5.00 -7.67
CA ARG A 455 10.68 5.38 -8.65
C ARG A 455 10.18 6.81 -8.43
N PRO A 456 9.82 7.54 -9.50
CA PRO A 456 9.18 8.84 -9.38
C PRO A 456 7.84 8.73 -8.64
N ARG A 457 7.55 9.69 -7.76
CA ARG A 457 6.23 9.79 -7.12
C ARG A 457 5.19 10.24 -8.18
N PRO A 458 4.01 9.61 -8.27
CA PRO A 458 2.97 10.07 -9.20
C PRO A 458 2.58 11.52 -8.94
N GLN A 459 2.56 12.36 -9.98
CA GLN A 459 2.08 13.74 -9.88
C GLN A 459 0.55 13.74 -9.74
N THR A 460 0.05 14.25 -8.62
CA THR A 460 -1.39 14.43 -8.36
C THR A 460 -1.85 15.81 -8.82
N LEU A 461 -3.03 15.91 -9.41
CA LEU A 461 -3.69 17.20 -9.67
C LEU A 461 -3.99 17.91 -8.34
N SER A 462 -3.95 19.24 -8.33
CA SER A 462 -4.04 20.08 -7.12
C SER A 462 -5.31 19.87 -6.28
N THR A 463 -5.15 19.84 -4.96
CA THR A 463 -6.20 19.85 -3.95
C THR A 463 -6.08 21.09 -3.05
N SER A 464 -7.17 21.51 -2.39
CA SER A 464 -7.20 22.68 -1.50
C SER A 464 -7.26 22.28 -0.02
N VAL A 465 -6.85 23.20 0.85
CA VAL A 465 -6.96 23.11 2.32
C VAL A 465 -7.50 24.42 2.92
N GLN A 466 -8.13 25.28 2.11
CA GLN A 466 -8.52 26.64 2.48
C GLN A 466 -9.66 26.71 3.51
N GLU A 467 -10.58 25.76 3.52
CA GLU A 467 -11.75 25.75 4.42
C GLU A 467 -11.73 24.54 5.39
N CYS A 468 -10.55 24.06 5.76
CA CYS A 468 -10.42 23.02 6.78
C CYS A 468 -10.64 23.58 8.20
N ASP A 469 -11.82 23.35 8.78
CA ASP A 469 -12.07 23.60 10.20
C ASP A 469 -11.02 22.88 11.08
N ASN A 470 -10.54 23.59 12.12
CA ASN A 470 -9.39 23.26 12.98
C ASN A 470 -7.98 23.40 12.37
N LEU A 471 -7.78 24.28 11.39
CA LEU A 471 -6.52 25.04 11.25
C LEU A 471 -6.70 26.47 11.76
N SER A 472 -6.58 26.64 13.08
CA SER A 472 -6.59 27.95 13.74
C SER A 472 -5.42 28.82 13.28
N PHE A 473 -5.70 29.75 12.36
CA PHE A 473 -4.82 30.84 11.92
C PHE A 473 -3.42 30.44 11.43
N ILE A 474 -3.33 29.94 10.20
CA ILE A 474 -2.23 30.35 9.32
C ILE A 474 -2.81 30.89 8.02
N ASN A 475 -2.61 32.19 7.80
CA ASN A 475 -3.08 32.91 6.63
C ASN A 475 -2.16 32.60 5.43
N ILE A 476 -2.28 31.39 4.86
CA ILE A 476 -1.55 31.03 3.63
C ILE A 476 -2.35 31.51 2.43
N SER A 477 -1.97 32.66 1.89
CA SER A 477 -2.33 33.04 0.52
C SER A 477 -1.74 32.00 -0.44
N ALA A 478 -2.58 31.04 -0.85
CA ALA A 478 -2.18 29.92 -1.71
C ALA A 478 -1.91 30.37 -3.15
N ASN A 479 -0.81 31.08 -3.37
CA ASN A 479 -0.13 31.12 -4.66
C ASN A 479 0.68 29.83 -4.80
N THR A 480 -0.01 28.71 -5.02
CA THR A 480 0.58 27.47 -5.54
C THR A 480 1.03 27.67 -6.98
N THR A 481 2.10 28.44 -7.14
CA THR A 481 3.03 28.16 -8.24
C THR A 481 3.58 26.77 -7.97
N ALA A 482 3.36 25.84 -8.90
CA ALA A 482 3.95 24.52 -8.83
C ALA A 482 5.47 24.71 -8.84
N LEU A 483 6.12 24.53 -7.69
CA LEU A 483 7.56 24.61 -7.60
C LEU A 483 8.10 23.49 -8.47
N HIS A 484 8.79 23.85 -9.56
CA HIS A 484 9.50 22.89 -10.40
C HIS A 484 10.57 22.21 -9.54
N GLN A 485 10.22 21.03 -9.01
CA GLN A 485 11.15 20.18 -8.31
C GLN A 485 12.10 19.62 -9.38
N GLU A 486 13.39 19.99 -9.31
CA GLU A 486 14.38 19.50 -10.27
C GLU A 486 14.41 17.96 -10.26
N PRO A 487 14.55 17.32 -11.42
CA PRO A 487 14.37 15.88 -11.52
C PRO A 487 15.52 15.13 -10.86
N GLU A 488 15.22 14.37 -9.80
CA GLU A 488 16.04 13.22 -9.43
C GLU A 488 16.18 12.31 -10.67
N ASP A 489 17.40 11.93 -11.04
CA ASP A 489 17.66 11.19 -12.27
C ASP A 489 17.31 9.69 -12.13
N TYR A 490 16.01 9.40 -12.08
CA TYR A 490 15.49 8.02 -12.03
C TYR A 490 15.90 7.25 -13.30
N PHE A 491 16.25 5.97 -13.15
CA PHE A 491 16.51 5.11 -14.30
C PHE A 491 15.27 4.98 -15.21
N PHE A 492 15.45 5.14 -16.53
CA PHE A 492 14.33 5.26 -17.49
C PHE A 492 13.30 4.13 -17.40
N LEU A 493 13.73 2.87 -17.26
CA LEU A 493 12.81 1.73 -17.14
C LEU A 493 11.94 1.77 -15.88
N TYR A 494 12.36 2.48 -14.83
CA TYR A 494 11.57 2.69 -13.61
C TYR A 494 10.60 3.89 -13.72
N ARG A 495 10.74 4.74 -14.75
CA ARG A 495 9.80 5.83 -15.09
C ARG A 495 8.60 5.34 -15.91
N ILE A 496 8.71 4.19 -16.59
CA ILE A 496 7.65 3.65 -17.47
C ILE A 496 6.39 3.28 -16.68
N SER A 497 5.21 3.65 -17.20
CA SER A 497 3.93 3.36 -16.56
C SER A 497 3.67 1.86 -16.42
N TYR A 498 3.17 1.47 -15.24
CA TYR A 498 2.82 0.08 -14.91
C TYR A 498 1.79 -0.55 -15.86
N ALA A 499 1.01 0.27 -16.57
CA ALA A 499 0.06 -0.18 -17.58
C ALA A 499 0.75 -0.88 -18.77
N TRP A 500 2.01 -0.55 -19.07
CA TRP A 500 2.78 -1.18 -20.16
C TRP A 500 3.36 -2.54 -19.80
N ASN A 501 3.44 -2.91 -18.51
CA ASN A 501 4.05 -4.17 -18.06
C ASN A 501 3.46 -5.40 -18.77
N ALA A 502 2.13 -5.47 -18.91
CA ALA A 502 1.45 -6.58 -19.59
C ALA A 502 1.84 -6.70 -21.07
N VAL A 503 1.99 -5.55 -21.75
CA VAL A 503 2.32 -5.47 -23.18
C VAL A 503 3.78 -5.89 -23.40
N ILE A 504 4.69 -5.35 -22.59
CA ILE A 504 6.13 -5.65 -22.65
C ILE A 504 6.36 -7.14 -22.39
N GLY A 505 5.71 -7.72 -21.37
CA GLY A 505 5.82 -9.16 -21.06
C GLY A 505 5.31 -10.06 -22.17
N PHE A 506 4.15 -9.72 -22.73
CA PHE A 506 3.57 -10.43 -23.87
C PHE A 506 4.52 -10.42 -25.08
N LEU A 507 5.05 -9.24 -25.44
CA LEU A 507 5.95 -9.07 -26.58
C LEU A 507 7.29 -9.79 -26.37
N LEU A 508 7.92 -9.62 -25.19
CA LEU A 508 9.18 -10.31 -24.87
C LEU A 508 9.01 -11.83 -24.88
N CYS A 509 7.94 -12.35 -24.27
CA CYS A 509 7.68 -13.79 -24.26
C CYS A 509 7.48 -14.35 -25.69
N LEU A 510 6.77 -13.64 -26.56
CA LEU A 510 6.56 -14.05 -27.95
C LEU A 510 7.85 -13.96 -28.78
N ILE A 511 8.57 -12.83 -28.72
CA ILE A 511 9.78 -12.61 -29.52
C ILE A 511 10.87 -13.60 -29.13
N ILE A 512 11.21 -13.68 -27.84
CA ILE A 512 12.22 -14.61 -27.33
C ILE A 512 11.79 -16.05 -27.61
N GLY A 513 10.52 -16.39 -27.36
CA GLY A 513 10.02 -17.75 -27.56
C GLY A 513 10.02 -18.21 -29.02
N LEU A 514 9.77 -17.30 -29.98
CA LEU A 514 9.88 -17.60 -31.41
C LEU A 514 11.34 -17.70 -31.86
N VAL A 515 12.19 -16.76 -31.47
CA VAL A 515 13.62 -16.74 -31.83
C VAL A 515 14.34 -17.98 -31.30
N VAL A 516 14.16 -18.33 -30.02
CA VAL A 516 14.75 -19.52 -29.43
C VAL A 516 14.15 -20.80 -30.03
N SER A 517 12.86 -20.81 -30.41
CA SER A 517 12.27 -21.97 -31.11
C SER A 517 12.94 -22.24 -32.47
N GLU A 518 13.17 -21.20 -33.27
CA GLU A 518 13.83 -21.30 -34.59
C GLU A 518 15.32 -21.63 -34.45
N ILE A 519 16.03 -21.06 -33.46
CA ILE A 519 17.43 -21.38 -33.16
C ILE A 519 17.58 -22.85 -32.75
N ALA A 520 16.76 -23.32 -31.82
CA ALA A 520 16.79 -24.71 -31.36
C ALA A 520 16.41 -25.71 -32.48
N GLN A 521 15.54 -25.32 -33.42
CA GLN A 521 15.25 -26.14 -34.62
C GLN A 521 16.43 -26.20 -35.60
N LYS A 522 17.20 -25.12 -35.76
CA LYS A 522 18.43 -25.14 -36.58
C LYS A 522 19.54 -25.95 -35.93
N LEU A 523 19.71 -25.86 -34.62
CA LEU A 523 20.71 -26.64 -33.86
C LEU A 523 20.39 -28.13 -33.87
N ASN A 524 19.13 -28.52 -33.67
CA ASN A 524 18.69 -29.91 -33.77
C ASN A 524 18.49 -30.33 -35.24
N SER A 525 19.59 -30.39 -35.99
CA SER A 525 19.66 -30.80 -37.40
C SER A 525 19.37 -32.30 -37.67
N ASN A 526 18.57 -32.95 -36.83
CA ASN A 526 18.00 -34.28 -37.10
C ASN A 526 16.54 -34.08 -37.56
N PRO A 527 16.13 -34.59 -38.73
CA PRO A 527 14.76 -34.44 -39.23
C PRO A 527 13.79 -35.38 -38.50
N SER A 528 13.56 -35.09 -37.22
CA SER A 528 12.49 -35.72 -36.45
C SER A 528 11.17 -35.58 -37.21
N THR A 529 10.51 -36.72 -37.46
CA THR A 529 9.24 -36.81 -38.18
C THR A 529 8.29 -35.72 -37.67
N PRO A 530 7.66 -34.90 -38.54
CA PRO A 530 6.86 -33.77 -38.10
C PRO A 530 5.71 -34.27 -37.23
N LYS A 531 5.82 -34.04 -35.91
CA LYS A 531 4.79 -34.42 -34.93
C LYS A 531 3.45 -33.88 -35.43
N THR A 532 2.49 -34.77 -35.66
CA THR A 532 1.15 -34.42 -36.13
C THR A 532 0.40 -33.70 -35.02
N LEU A 533 0.54 -32.38 -34.97
CA LEU A 533 -0.11 -31.51 -33.99
C LEU A 533 -1.63 -31.52 -34.17
N ASP A 534 -2.39 -31.81 -33.11
CA ASP A 534 -3.86 -31.77 -33.15
C ASP A 534 -4.36 -30.36 -33.53
N PRO A 535 -5.12 -30.20 -34.63
CA PRO A 535 -5.73 -28.93 -35.02
C PRO A 535 -6.64 -28.31 -33.94
N ASN A 536 -7.17 -29.08 -32.99
CA ASN A 536 -8.02 -28.59 -31.90
C ASN A 536 -7.25 -27.71 -30.88
N LEU A 537 -5.93 -27.83 -30.81
CA LEU A 537 -5.07 -27.04 -29.92
C LEU A 537 -4.78 -25.62 -30.43
N PHE A 538 -5.30 -25.25 -31.60
CA PHE A 538 -5.03 -23.95 -32.24
C PHE A 538 -6.28 -23.07 -32.31
N MET A 539 -6.07 -21.75 -32.36
CA MET A 539 -7.15 -20.78 -32.53
C MET A 539 -8.00 -21.11 -33.78
N PRO A 540 -9.33 -20.85 -33.77
CA PRO A 540 -10.25 -21.36 -34.79
C PRO A 540 -9.88 -21.04 -36.25
N PHE A 541 -9.22 -19.91 -36.51
CA PHE A 541 -8.75 -19.54 -37.86
C PHE A 541 -7.56 -20.40 -38.33
N ILE A 542 -6.59 -20.67 -37.44
CA ILE A 542 -5.46 -21.55 -37.74
C ILE A 542 -5.91 -22.98 -37.89
N ARG A 543 -6.80 -23.46 -37.01
CA ARG A 543 -7.43 -24.77 -37.11
C ARG A 543 -8.10 -24.98 -38.46
N ARG A 544 -8.91 -24.01 -38.94
CA ARG A 544 -9.52 -24.07 -40.28
C ARG A 544 -8.46 -24.19 -41.38
N ARG A 545 -7.40 -23.40 -41.31
CA ARG A 545 -6.29 -23.45 -42.27
C ARG A 545 -5.52 -24.78 -42.24
N MET A 546 -5.28 -25.35 -41.05
CA MET A 546 -4.68 -26.69 -40.91
C MET A 546 -5.57 -27.77 -41.52
N LEU A 547 -6.87 -27.74 -41.22
CA LEU A 547 -7.82 -28.70 -41.80
C LEU A 547 -7.91 -28.56 -43.32
N GLN A 548 -7.86 -27.34 -43.88
CA GLN A 548 -7.78 -27.12 -45.33
C GLN A 548 -6.48 -27.68 -45.94
N GLU A 549 -5.33 -27.45 -45.29
CA GLU A 549 -4.03 -27.97 -45.73
C GLU A 549 -3.99 -29.52 -45.67
N LEU A 550 -4.60 -30.14 -44.66
CA LEU A 550 -4.77 -31.60 -44.54
C LEU A 550 -5.71 -32.18 -45.61
N ILE A 551 -6.88 -31.56 -45.82
CA ILE A 551 -7.83 -31.93 -46.89
C ILE A 551 -7.15 -31.85 -48.27
N HIS A 552 -6.30 -30.85 -48.49
CA HIS A 552 -5.60 -30.67 -49.77
C HIS A 552 -4.50 -31.73 -50.01
N ARG A 553 -3.91 -32.29 -48.94
CA ARG A 553 -2.85 -33.31 -49.00
C ARG A 553 -3.33 -34.75 -49.24
N LYS A 554 -4.64 -35.01 -49.28
CA LYS A 554 -5.27 -36.34 -49.53
C LYS A 554 -5.05 -37.43 -48.45
N ASP A 555 -4.77 -37.05 -47.20
CA ASP A 555 -4.58 -38.02 -46.08
C ASP A 555 -5.81 -38.14 -45.14
N TYR A 556 -7.05 -38.13 -45.67
CA TYR A 556 -8.23 -38.40 -44.83
C TYR A 556 -9.40 -39.05 -45.59
N ASP A 557 -10.12 -39.93 -44.92
CA ASP A 557 -11.13 -40.82 -45.51
C ASP A 557 -12.39 -40.08 -46.03
N GLN A 558 -12.92 -40.54 -47.17
CA GLN A 558 -14.01 -39.86 -47.88
C GLN A 558 -15.32 -39.80 -47.07
N THR A 559 -15.51 -40.74 -46.14
CA THR A 559 -16.75 -40.86 -45.35
C THR A 559 -17.00 -39.63 -44.47
N GLU A 560 -15.97 -39.06 -43.86
CA GLU A 560 -16.11 -37.91 -42.96
C GLU A 560 -16.31 -36.58 -43.70
N THR A 561 -15.78 -36.45 -44.92
CA THR A 561 -15.96 -35.23 -45.74
C THR A 561 -17.43 -34.98 -46.13
N LEU A 562 -18.27 -36.01 -46.16
CA LEU A 562 -19.72 -35.88 -46.38
C LEU A 562 -20.45 -35.36 -45.13
N GLU A 563 -20.04 -35.76 -43.92
CA GLU A 563 -20.57 -35.22 -42.68
C GLU A 563 -20.06 -33.80 -42.39
N LEU A 564 -18.79 -33.51 -42.67
CA LEU A 564 -18.21 -32.18 -42.51
C LEU A 564 -18.89 -31.17 -43.45
N ASN A 565 -19.11 -31.54 -44.72
CA ASN A 565 -19.87 -30.72 -45.67
C ASN A 565 -21.34 -30.56 -45.26
N ARG A 566 -21.97 -31.59 -44.65
CA ARG A 566 -23.31 -31.45 -44.06
C ARG A 566 -23.31 -30.49 -42.87
N ARG A 567 -22.35 -30.57 -41.94
CA ARG A 567 -22.22 -29.63 -40.79
C ARG A 567 -21.99 -28.19 -41.24
N CYS A 568 -21.21 -27.97 -42.30
CA CYS A 568 -21.03 -26.64 -42.90
C CYS A 568 -22.29 -26.12 -43.62
N ARG A 569 -23.14 -27.00 -44.17
CA ARG A 569 -24.35 -26.60 -44.91
C ARG A 569 -25.62 -26.50 -44.04
N HIS A 570 -25.68 -27.19 -42.89
CA HIS A 570 -26.88 -27.20 -42.02
C HIS A 570 -27.00 -26.03 -41.03
N LYS A 571 -25.92 -25.29 -40.75
CA LYS A 571 -26.00 -24.03 -40.01
C LYS A 571 -26.10 -22.86 -40.98
N GLY A 572 -27.30 -22.69 -41.55
CA GLY A 572 -27.70 -21.51 -42.33
C GLY A 572 -27.82 -20.25 -41.47
N ALA A 573 -26.73 -19.85 -40.81
CA ALA A 573 -26.58 -18.54 -40.21
C ALA A 573 -25.62 -17.74 -41.10
N ASN A 574 -26.15 -16.77 -41.83
CA ASN A 574 -25.32 -15.68 -42.35
C ASN A 574 -24.53 -15.08 -41.17
N PRO A 575 -23.26 -14.70 -41.36
CA PRO A 575 -22.53 -14.02 -40.30
C PRO A 575 -23.27 -12.71 -39.95
N PRO A 576 -23.44 -12.35 -38.66
CA PRO A 576 -23.71 -10.96 -38.34
C PRO A 576 -22.57 -10.10 -38.90
N CYS A 577 -22.88 -8.95 -39.49
CA CYS A 577 -21.97 -8.19 -40.34
C CYS A 577 -20.64 -7.73 -39.70
N GLY A 578 -20.47 -7.88 -38.38
CA GLY A 578 -19.23 -7.57 -37.66
C GLY A 578 -18.03 -8.49 -37.98
N MET A 579 -18.21 -9.62 -38.68
CA MET A 579 -17.10 -10.56 -38.95
C MET A 579 -16.07 -10.08 -39.99
N ARG A 580 -16.35 -9.04 -40.78
CA ARG A 580 -15.32 -8.38 -41.63
C ARG A 580 -14.36 -7.51 -40.81
N PHE A 581 -14.86 -6.88 -39.74
CA PHE A 581 -14.03 -6.02 -38.90
C PHE A 581 -12.90 -6.79 -38.19
N LEU A 582 -13.11 -8.08 -37.89
CA LEU A 582 -12.12 -8.94 -37.21
C LEU A 582 -11.01 -9.47 -38.14
N SER A 583 -11.25 -9.63 -39.45
CA SER A 583 -10.16 -9.93 -40.39
C SER A 583 -9.27 -8.72 -40.58
N ASP A 584 -9.87 -7.53 -40.62
CA ASP A 584 -9.14 -6.29 -40.85
C ASP A 584 -8.38 -5.86 -39.57
N LEU A 585 -8.96 -6.09 -38.38
CA LEU A 585 -8.31 -5.82 -37.09
C LEU A 585 -7.13 -6.77 -36.79
N THR A 586 -7.18 -8.02 -37.22
CA THR A 586 -6.03 -8.96 -37.07
C THR A 586 -4.89 -8.63 -38.04
N VAL A 587 -5.20 -8.10 -39.22
CA VAL A 587 -4.21 -7.52 -40.14
C VAL A 587 -3.66 -6.19 -39.60
N TRP A 588 -4.50 -5.35 -38.97
CA TRP A 588 -4.08 -4.09 -38.32
C TRP A 588 -3.18 -4.32 -37.09
N LEU A 589 -3.48 -5.31 -36.24
CA LEU A 589 -2.62 -5.67 -35.11
C LEU A 589 -1.26 -6.22 -35.58
N ALA A 590 -1.23 -6.97 -36.69
CA ALA A 590 0.02 -7.41 -37.31
C ALA A 590 0.81 -6.25 -37.95
N LEU A 591 0.12 -5.26 -38.53
CA LEU A 591 0.73 -4.04 -39.09
C LEU A 591 1.28 -3.11 -38.01
N MET A 592 0.58 -2.93 -36.89
CA MET A 592 1.07 -2.12 -35.76
C MET A 592 2.36 -2.67 -35.15
N VAL A 593 2.54 -4.00 -35.13
CA VAL A 593 3.80 -4.66 -34.71
C VAL A 593 4.93 -4.50 -35.74
N LEU A 594 4.62 -4.12 -36.98
CA LEU A 594 5.62 -3.82 -38.04
C LEU A 594 5.97 -2.33 -38.15
N VAL A 595 5.09 -1.42 -37.70
CA VAL A 595 5.28 0.04 -37.80
C VAL A 595 6.28 0.59 -36.76
N THR A 596 6.56 -0.15 -35.68
CA THR A 596 7.61 0.22 -34.70
C THR A 596 9.05 -0.10 -35.15
N ALA A 597 9.24 -0.52 -36.41
CA ALA A 597 10.54 -0.91 -36.98
C ALA A 597 10.92 -0.11 -38.25
N HIS A 598 10.68 1.20 -38.24
CA HIS A 598 11.22 2.14 -39.23
C HIS A 598 11.76 3.40 -38.54
N LEU A 599 13.08 3.41 -38.31
CA LEU A 599 13.85 4.65 -38.21
C LEU A 599 14.35 4.98 -39.63
N PRO A 600 14.28 6.25 -40.08
CA PRO A 600 14.86 6.63 -41.36
C PRO A 600 16.39 6.75 -41.22
N GLU A 601 17.11 6.15 -42.17
CA GLU A 601 18.49 6.56 -42.48
C GLU A 601 18.42 7.93 -43.17
N ASP A 602 19.22 8.90 -42.73
CA ASP A 602 19.50 10.10 -43.50
C ASP A 602 21.02 10.32 -43.55
N ASN A 603 21.54 10.58 -44.74
CA ASN A 603 22.97 10.76 -45.01
C ASN A 603 23.25 12.26 -45.18
N GLY A 604 24.17 12.79 -44.38
CA GLY A 604 24.63 14.17 -44.50
C GLY A 604 25.96 14.36 -43.80
N ASP A 605 27.04 14.35 -44.59
CA ASP A 605 28.38 14.72 -44.14
C ASP A 605 28.43 16.20 -43.72
N ASP A 606 29.20 16.53 -42.69
CA ASP A 606 30.07 17.71 -42.68
C ASP A 606 31.11 17.63 -41.55
N GLU A 607 32.34 18.07 -41.85
CA GLU A 607 33.51 17.97 -40.96
C GLU A 607 33.61 19.13 -39.96
N ALA A 608 34.08 18.84 -38.73
CA ALA A 608 34.90 19.78 -37.96
C ALA A 608 35.75 19.05 -36.91
N GLN A 609 37.06 19.29 -36.94
CA GLN A 609 38.04 18.85 -35.94
C GLN A 609 37.97 19.73 -34.68
N VAL A 610 38.37 19.22 -33.50
CA VAL A 610 39.46 19.79 -32.66
C VAL A 610 39.97 18.72 -31.67
N GLU A 611 41.26 18.42 -31.83
CA GLU A 611 42.31 18.04 -30.87
C GLU A 611 42.03 17.16 -29.63
N SER A 612 42.73 16.01 -29.64
CA SER A 612 43.13 15.22 -28.48
C SER A 612 44.38 15.81 -27.80
N GLU A 613 44.43 15.79 -26.46
CA GLU A 613 45.69 15.70 -25.72
C GLU A 613 45.65 14.48 -24.78
N ASP A 614 46.63 13.59 -24.94
CA ASP A 614 46.87 12.45 -24.06
C ASP A 614 47.53 12.90 -22.75
N PHE A 615 47.22 12.28 -21.60
CA PHE A 615 48.29 11.96 -20.67
C PHE A 615 48.07 10.68 -19.85
N GLU A 616 49.18 9.97 -19.68
CA GLU A 616 49.35 8.62 -19.14
C GLU A 616 48.89 8.47 -17.68
N GLY A 617 48.32 7.31 -17.36
CA GLY A 617 48.21 6.83 -15.97
C GLY A 617 49.40 5.94 -15.57
N PRO A 618 49.69 5.76 -14.27
CA PRO A 618 50.67 4.79 -13.82
C PRO A 618 50.01 3.46 -13.42
N SER A 619 50.48 2.35 -14.01
CA SER A 619 50.11 0.99 -13.60
C SER A 619 50.92 0.53 -12.38
N VAL A 620 50.28 0.05 -11.30
CA VAL A 620 50.95 -0.72 -10.24
C VAL A 620 50.13 -1.95 -9.80
N THR A 621 50.63 -3.11 -10.25
CA THR A 621 50.54 -4.49 -9.71
C THR A 621 49.29 -4.98 -8.96
N SER A 622 48.76 -6.12 -9.42
CA SER A 622 47.97 -7.01 -8.56
C SER A 622 48.85 -7.65 -7.48
N GLU A 623 48.37 -7.66 -6.23
CA GLU A 623 48.81 -8.62 -5.23
C GLU A 623 47.65 -8.96 -4.27
N HIS A 624 47.50 -10.27 -4.02
CA HIS A 624 46.70 -10.92 -2.98
C HIS A 624 45.21 -10.59 -2.78
N VAL A 625 44.38 -11.55 -3.22
CA VAL A 625 43.11 -11.90 -2.57
C VAL A 625 43.34 -12.15 -1.07
N LYS A 626 42.54 -11.52 -0.21
CA LYS A 626 42.29 -11.95 1.17
C LYS A 626 40.79 -12.14 1.39
N SER A 627 40.48 -13.07 2.28
CA SER A 627 39.14 -13.58 2.58
C SER A 627 38.27 -12.59 3.35
N GLU A 628 36.95 -12.81 3.24
CA GLU A 628 35.95 -12.26 4.16
C GLU A 628 36.21 -12.74 5.60
N ASP A 629 36.56 -11.82 6.50
CA ASP A 629 36.12 -11.69 7.90
C ASP A 629 37.00 -10.62 8.58
N ASP A 630 36.42 -9.88 9.52
CA ASP A 630 36.98 -8.72 10.25
C ASP A 630 37.39 -7.48 9.42
N VAL A 631 36.46 -6.50 9.35
CA VAL A 631 36.83 -5.07 9.18
C VAL A 631 37.49 -4.62 10.48
N ILE A 632 38.82 -4.48 10.46
CA ILE A 632 39.63 -4.05 11.59
C ILE A 632 39.57 -2.53 11.67
N TYR A 633 38.93 -2.00 12.71
CA TYR A 633 39.03 -0.59 13.08
C TYR A 633 40.45 -0.26 13.54
N ILE A 634 40.98 0.87 13.08
CA ILE A 634 42.27 1.41 13.49
C ILE A 634 42.01 2.84 13.94
N THR A 635 42.34 3.15 15.19
CA THR A 635 42.23 4.50 15.75
C THR A 635 42.92 5.54 14.84
N PRO A 636 42.20 6.57 14.36
CA PRO A 636 42.74 7.53 13.39
C PRO A 636 43.83 8.43 13.99
N GLU A 637 44.93 8.62 13.26
CA GLU A 637 46.03 9.49 13.70
C GLU A 637 45.64 10.98 13.62
N THR A 638 45.76 11.71 14.73
CA THR A 638 45.36 13.13 14.73
C THR A 638 46.36 14.01 13.98
N HIS A 639 45.95 14.58 12.84
CA HIS A 639 46.78 15.52 12.08
C HIS A 639 47.19 16.75 12.94
N PRO A 640 48.44 17.25 12.85
CA PRO A 640 48.94 18.33 13.72
C PRO A 640 48.21 19.67 13.55
N ASP A 641 47.60 19.92 12.39
CA ASP A 641 46.90 21.17 12.09
C ASP A 641 45.49 21.28 12.69
N VAL A 642 44.94 20.20 13.23
CA VAL A 642 43.59 20.16 13.79
C VAL A 642 43.52 20.91 15.14
N PHE A 643 42.41 21.62 15.40
CA PHE A 643 42.21 22.42 16.62
C PHE A 643 41.75 21.54 17.80
N PHE A 644 40.87 20.58 17.51
CA PHE A 644 40.43 19.54 18.43
C PHE A 644 40.10 18.25 17.65
N ALA A 645 40.57 17.11 18.14
CA ALA A 645 40.15 15.78 17.69
C ALA A 645 40.01 14.89 18.92
N GLU A 646 38.98 14.06 18.97
CA GLU A 646 38.75 13.05 19.99
C GLU A 646 38.00 11.86 19.39
N HIS A 647 38.58 10.67 19.55
CA HIS A 647 38.04 9.36 19.15
C HIS A 647 37.78 8.46 20.38
N PHE A 648 38.06 8.95 21.60
CA PHE A 648 37.72 8.33 22.90
C PHE A 648 38.30 6.92 23.22
N ASP A 649 38.99 6.24 22.30
CA ASP A 649 39.62 4.91 22.49
C ASP A 649 40.72 4.82 23.59
N ASP A 650 41.24 5.95 24.10
CA ASP A 650 42.26 5.97 25.17
C ASP A 650 41.72 6.63 26.45
N GLU A 651 41.37 5.80 27.44
CA GLU A 651 40.87 6.22 28.76
C GLU A 651 41.88 7.07 29.56
N ALA A 652 43.18 6.82 29.40
CA ALA A 652 44.23 7.56 30.10
C ALA A 652 44.44 8.96 29.49
N TYR A 653 44.34 9.06 28.16
CA TYR A 653 44.33 10.34 27.45
C TYR A 653 43.05 11.14 27.74
N PHE A 654 41.88 10.49 27.71
CA PHE A 654 40.59 11.08 28.06
C PHE A 654 40.61 11.70 29.47
N SER A 655 41.03 10.92 30.47
CA SER A 655 41.08 11.35 31.88
C SER A 655 41.99 12.56 32.13
N LYS A 656 42.96 12.81 31.24
CA LYS A 656 43.87 13.96 31.30
C LYS A 656 43.35 15.17 30.53
N LYS A 657 42.55 14.96 29.48
CA LYS A 657 42.10 15.99 28.53
C LYS A 657 40.72 16.55 28.87
N TRP A 658 39.80 15.71 29.36
CA TRP A 658 38.43 16.09 29.72
C TRP A 658 38.28 16.37 31.21
N THR A 659 37.48 17.39 31.51
CA THR A 659 37.19 17.86 32.87
C THR A 659 35.68 17.82 33.10
N LYS A 660 35.23 17.00 34.04
CA LYS A 660 33.85 16.97 34.53
C LYS A 660 33.57 18.23 35.36
N SER A 661 32.39 18.84 35.20
CA SER A 661 32.02 20.01 35.99
C SER A 661 31.77 19.63 37.46
N GLN A 662 32.11 20.55 38.36
CA GLN A 662 31.80 20.49 39.79
C GLN A 662 30.86 21.64 40.20
N ALA A 663 30.32 22.36 39.22
CA ALA A 663 29.45 23.50 39.42
C ALA A 663 28.05 23.12 39.93
N LYS A 664 27.32 24.15 40.35
CA LYS A 664 25.88 24.08 40.57
C LYS A 664 25.18 25.10 39.69
N LYS A 665 23.98 24.75 39.23
CA LYS A 665 23.07 25.62 38.48
C LYS A 665 22.29 26.50 39.46
N ASP A 666 22.30 27.81 39.23
CA ASP A 666 21.55 28.75 40.07
C ASP A 666 20.05 28.71 39.76
N GLY A 667 19.20 28.81 40.79
CA GLY A 667 17.74 28.98 40.61
C GLY A 667 16.97 27.70 40.29
N THR A 668 17.52 26.53 40.62
CA THR A 668 16.84 25.22 40.51
C THR A 668 16.85 24.53 41.89
N ASP A 669 15.93 23.60 42.12
CA ASP A 669 15.84 22.84 43.37
C ASP A 669 17.16 22.17 43.79
N ALA A 670 17.45 22.16 45.09
CA ALA A 670 18.75 21.76 45.62
C ALA A 670 19.15 20.30 45.32
N ALA A 671 18.17 19.45 44.96
CA ALA A 671 18.38 18.07 44.52
C ALA A 671 18.79 17.95 43.04
N ILE A 672 18.38 18.88 42.19
CA ILE A 672 18.59 18.86 40.72
C ILE A 672 19.66 19.88 40.28
N ALA A 673 19.97 20.87 41.14
CA ALA A 673 20.90 21.95 40.87
C ALA A 673 22.39 21.54 40.76
N LYS A 674 22.77 20.27 40.90
CA LYS A 674 24.17 19.82 40.73
C LYS A 674 24.37 19.27 39.33
N TYR A 675 25.54 19.54 38.75
CA TYR A 675 25.99 18.83 37.54
C TYR A 675 26.56 17.46 37.91
N ASP A 676 25.70 16.54 38.36
CA ASP A 676 26.09 15.21 38.89
C ASP A 676 25.81 14.04 37.93
N GLY A 677 25.57 14.33 36.64
CA GLY A 677 25.42 13.31 35.60
C GLY A 677 26.68 12.46 35.40
N GLU A 678 26.48 11.15 35.31
CA GLU A 678 27.52 10.14 35.11
C GLU A 678 27.91 10.01 33.63
N TRP A 679 29.23 9.98 33.40
CA TRP A 679 29.86 9.81 32.09
C TRP A 679 30.82 8.63 32.16
N SER A 680 30.68 7.68 31.24
CA SER A 680 31.55 6.51 31.04
C SER A 680 32.12 6.48 29.61
N LEU A 681 33.22 5.74 29.43
CA LEU A 681 33.72 5.34 28.11
C LEU A 681 33.31 3.89 27.88
N GLU A 682 32.50 3.65 26.85
CA GLU A 682 31.91 2.35 26.55
C GLU A 682 31.78 2.17 25.04
N THR A 683 31.78 0.92 24.57
CA THR A 683 31.41 0.56 23.20
C THR A 683 29.90 0.69 23.00
N ALA A 684 29.44 1.07 21.81
CA ALA A 684 28.01 1.16 21.52
C ALA A 684 27.29 -0.21 21.63
N THR A 685 26.11 -0.24 22.26
CA THR A 685 25.32 -1.44 22.57
C THR A 685 24.97 -2.29 21.34
N LYS A 686 24.92 -1.68 20.15
CA LYS A 686 24.55 -2.32 18.88
C LYS A 686 25.65 -2.27 17.80
N ASP A 687 26.82 -1.73 18.11
CA ASP A 687 27.91 -1.60 17.12
C ASP A 687 29.28 -1.88 17.75
N PRO A 688 29.72 -3.14 17.78
CA PRO A 688 31.05 -3.50 18.22
C PRO A 688 32.05 -3.38 17.06
N LEU A 689 32.39 -2.16 16.64
CA LEU A 689 33.75 -1.94 16.11
C LEU A 689 34.72 -2.24 17.26
N ASN A 690 35.47 -3.32 17.14
CA ASN A 690 36.29 -3.82 18.23
C ASN A 690 37.45 -2.83 18.47
N GLY A 691 37.38 -2.08 19.57
CA GLY A 691 38.35 -1.06 19.93
C GLY A 691 37.87 0.38 19.76
N ASP A 692 36.69 0.59 19.18
CA ASP A 692 36.02 1.89 19.05
C ASP A 692 35.17 2.14 20.31
N MET A 693 35.53 3.14 21.11
CA MET A 693 34.82 3.49 22.35
C MET A 693 34.33 4.93 22.29
N GLY A 694 33.10 5.19 22.75
CA GLY A 694 32.53 6.53 22.78
C GLY A 694 32.26 7.04 24.19
N LEU A 695 32.01 8.34 24.30
CA LEU A 695 31.62 9.01 25.53
C LEU A 695 30.11 8.88 25.75
N VAL A 696 29.71 8.11 26.76
CA VAL A 696 28.31 7.81 27.05
C VAL A 696 27.82 8.57 28.29
N MET A 697 26.67 9.23 28.16
CA MET A 697 25.95 9.82 29.28
C MET A 697 24.93 8.83 29.84
N LYS A 698 25.19 8.30 31.04
CA LYS A 698 24.36 7.25 31.68
C LYS A 698 23.18 7.77 32.49
N SER A 699 23.24 9.02 32.95
CA SER A 699 22.27 9.53 33.93
C SER A 699 20.99 10.10 33.31
N LYS A 700 19.86 9.46 33.62
CA LYS A 700 18.51 9.95 33.33
C LYS A 700 18.11 11.08 34.28
N ALA A 701 17.41 12.10 33.75
CA ALA A 701 16.84 13.26 34.44
C ALA A 701 17.82 14.16 35.23
N LYS A 702 19.13 14.01 35.01
CA LYS A 702 20.19 14.81 35.68
C LYS A 702 20.82 15.81 34.72
N HIS A 703 21.45 16.84 35.30
CA HIS A 703 22.32 17.76 34.56
C HIS A 703 23.73 17.15 34.43
N ALA A 704 24.19 16.96 33.20
CA ALA A 704 25.51 16.40 32.89
C ALA A 704 26.36 17.45 32.19
N ALA A 705 27.56 17.74 32.72
CA ALA A 705 28.48 18.71 32.11
C ALA A 705 29.94 18.23 32.12
N ILE A 706 30.57 18.23 30.95
CA ILE A 706 31.97 17.86 30.74
C ILE A 706 32.59 18.74 29.64
N SER A 707 33.88 19.06 29.73
CA SER A 707 34.55 19.93 28.74
C SER A 707 36.05 19.66 28.60
N ALA A 708 36.62 20.06 27.46
CA ALA A 708 38.03 19.89 27.13
C ALA A 708 38.59 21.11 26.38
N LYS A 709 39.85 21.46 26.63
CA LYS A 709 40.51 22.62 25.96
C LYS A 709 40.93 22.26 24.53
N LEU A 710 40.85 23.24 23.62
CA LEU A 710 41.42 23.12 22.27
C LEU A 710 42.96 23.11 22.34
N ARG A 711 43.63 22.47 21.36
CA ARG A 711 45.10 22.49 21.23
C ARG A 711 45.64 23.91 21.02
N LYS A 712 44.92 24.69 20.22
CA LYS A 712 45.16 26.10 19.90
C LYS A 712 43.80 26.82 19.82
N PRO A 713 43.64 28.06 20.29
CA PRO A 713 42.37 28.78 20.14
C PRO A 713 42.02 29.00 18.66
N PHE A 714 40.76 28.80 18.28
CA PHE A 714 40.28 29.09 16.93
C PHE A 714 39.93 30.58 16.83
N GLN A 715 40.38 31.25 15.77
CA GLN A 715 40.18 32.68 15.52
C GLN A 715 39.48 32.91 14.18
N PHE A 716 38.38 33.67 14.22
CA PHE A 716 37.57 33.96 13.05
C PHE A 716 38.17 35.12 12.23
N HIS A 717 39.05 34.76 11.30
CA HIS A 717 39.73 35.71 10.42
C HIS A 717 39.50 35.41 8.93
N SER A 718 40.15 34.39 8.39
CA SER A 718 40.15 34.10 6.95
C SER A 718 40.06 32.61 6.60
N LYS A 719 39.86 31.75 7.61
CA LYS A 719 39.74 30.30 7.45
C LYS A 719 38.33 29.86 7.88
N PRO A 720 37.70 28.91 7.18
CA PRO A 720 36.41 28.37 7.61
C PRO A 720 36.55 27.61 8.94
N LEU A 721 35.43 27.44 9.64
CA LEU A 721 35.30 26.57 10.80
C LEU A 721 34.51 25.33 10.37
N VAL A 722 35.12 24.15 10.50
CA VAL A 722 34.45 22.86 10.28
C VAL A 722 34.37 22.13 11.61
N ILE A 723 33.16 21.76 12.00
CA ILE A 723 32.85 21.00 13.22
C ILE A 723 32.14 19.74 12.79
N GLN A 724 32.56 18.59 13.31
CA GLN A 724 31.95 17.30 13.01
C GLN A 724 31.95 16.44 14.27
N TYR A 725 30.87 15.71 14.53
CA TYR A 725 30.81 14.68 15.57
C TYR A 725 29.71 13.66 15.28
N GLU A 726 29.85 12.47 15.85
CA GLU A 726 28.87 11.40 15.78
C GLU A 726 28.01 11.39 17.06
N LEU A 727 26.73 11.06 16.91
CA LEU A 727 25.79 10.91 18.01
C LEU A 727 24.88 9.70 17.79
N ASN A 728 24.69 8.88 18.81
CA ASN A 728 23.75 7.77 18.81
C ASN A 728 22.85 7.82 20.06
N PHE A 729 21.53 7.91 19.85
CA PHE A 729 20.52 7.79 20.90
C PHE A 729 20.16 6.31 21.09
N GLN A 730 21.00 5.55 21.79
CA GLN A 730 20.90 4.08 21.86
C GLN A 730 19.53 3.58 22.36
N ASN A 731 18.92 4.26 23.32
CA ASN A 731 17.58 3.96 23.83
C ASN A 731 16.46 4.73 23.11
N GLY A 732 16.79 5.73 22.29
CA GLY A 732 15.88 6.73 21.71
C GLY A 732 15.70 7.96 22.62
N GLN A 733 15.36 9.10 22.03
CA GLN A 733 15.26 10.39 22.73
C GLN A 733 13.81 10.87 22.86
N ASP A 734 13.32 11.07 24.09
CA ASP A 734 11.97 11.62 24.33
C ASP A 734 11.99 13.13 24.64
N CYS A 735 12.80 13.54 25.62
CA CYS A 735 13.06 14.96 25.90
C CYS A 735 14.50 15.17 26.41
N GLY A 736 15.30 15.95 25.68
CA GLY A 736 16.68 16.31 26.01
C GLY A 736 17.54 16.59 24.77
N GLY A 737 18.73 17.14 25.02
CA GLY A 737 19.66 17.57 23.98
C GLY A 737 20.76 16.55 23.66
N GLY A 738 21.33 16.69 22.46
CA GLY A 738 22.54 16.00 21.98
C GLY A 738 23.57 16.97 21.37
N TYR A 739 23.56 18.23 21.81
CA TYR A 739 24.36 19.33 21.27
C TYR A 739 25.67 19.60 22.02
N ILE A 740 26.58 20.28 21.34
CA ILE A 740 27.87 20.75 21.88
C ILE A 740 27.92 22.28 21.97
N LYS A 741 28.66 22.80 22.95
CA LYS A 741 28.93 24.23 23.17
C LYS A 741 30.42 24.53 22.98
N LEU A 742 30.75 25.46 22.09
CA LEU A 742 32.12 25.93 21.84
C LEU A 742 32.41 27.15 22.72
N LEU A 743 33.16 26.96 23.80
CA LEU A 743 33.38 27.95 24.86
C LEU A 743 34.32 29.08 24.38
N SER A 744 33.91 30.32 24.63
CA SER A 744 34.67 31.51 24.21
C SER A 744 35.98 31.63 24.98
N HIS A 745 37.08 31.82 24.27
CA HIS A 745 38.43 31.85 24.83
C HIS A 745 38.60 33.01 25.83
N SER A 746 39.01 32.67 27.04
CA SER A 746 39.44 33.59 28.07
C SER A 746 40.72 33.07 28.73
N LYS A 747 41.57 33.97 29.21
CA LYS A 747 42.86 33.62 29.85
C LYS A 747 42.64 32.90 31.18
N ASP A 748 41.57 33.23 31.89
CA ASP A 748 41.23 32.71 33.23
C ASP A 748 40.13 31.62 33.18
N MET A 749 40.07 30.84 32.11
CA MET A 749 39.07 29.78 31.91
C MET A 749 39.36 28.52 32.75
N ASP A 750 38.59 28.33 33.83
CA ASP A 750 38.55 27.10 34.62
C ASP A 750 37.36 26.21 34.22
N LEU A 751 37.65 25.06 33.62
CA LEU A 751 36.66 24.11 33.11
C LEU A 751 35.92 23.34 34.22
N ARG A 752 36.40 23.37 35.46
CA ARG A 752 35.74 22.72 36.60
C ARG A 752 34.45 23.43 37.01
N TYR A 753 34.27 24.67 36.61
CA TYR A 753 33.09 25.48 36.91
C TYR A 753 32.20 25.70 35.67
N PHE A 754 32.16 24.73 34.76
CA PHE A 754 31.34 24.81 33.55
C PHE A 754 29.83 24.70 33.88
N THR A 755 29.05 25.67 33.40
CA THR A 755 27.61 25.85 33.63
C THR A 755 26.90 26.32 32.37
N ASP A 756 25.56 26.25 32.38
CA ASP A 756 24.65 26.87 31.41
C ASP A 756 25.02 28.33 31.04
N LYS A 757 25.42 29.15 32.03
CA LYS A 757 25.81 30.57 31.86
C LYS A 757 27.24 30.80 31.34
N THR A 758 28.04 29.75 31.18
CA THR A 758 29.44 29.88 30.74
C THR A 758 29.50 30.48 29.32
N PRO A 759 30.32 31.52 29.06
CA PRO A 759 30.35 32.16 27.75
C PRO A 759 30.83 31.20 26.66
N TYR A 760 29.97 31.01 25.66
CA TYR A 760 30.21 30.20 24.47
C TYR A 760 30.06 31.07 23.22
N THR A 761 30.78 30.72 22.15
CA THR A 761 30.70 31.41 20.87
C THR A 761 29.60 30.80 19.99
N ILE A 762 29.58 29.46 19.90
CA ILE A 762 28.63 28.68 19.08
C ILE A 762 28.05 27.53 19.92
N MET A 763 26.76 27.26 19.75
CA MET A 763 26.11 26.00 20.16
C MET A 763 25.59 25.31 18.90
N PHE A 764 25.89 24.02 18.76
CA PHE A 764 25.54 23.23 17.57
C PHE A 764 25.10 21.82 17.95
N GLY A 765 23.97 21.34 17.38
CA GLY A 765 23.56 19.94 17.46
C GLY A 765 22.05 19.70 17.64
N PRO A 766 21.63 18.41 17.66
CA PRO A 766 20.24 18.03 17.83
C PRO A 766 19.71 18.30 19.25
N ASP A 767 18.43 18.63 19.34
CA ASP A 767 17.66 18.74 20.58
C ASP A 767 16.21 18.38 20.31
N LYS A 768 15.56 17.66 21.23
CA LYS A 768 14.18 17.24 21.07
C LYS A 768 13.49 17.28 22.41
N CYS A 769 12.28 17.85 22.49
CA CYS A 769 11.39 17.62 23.63
C CYS A 769 9.95 17.38 23.17
N GLY A 770 9.45 16.17 23.45
CA GLY A 770 8.13 15.74 22.99
C GLY A 770 8.08 15.70 21.46
N SER A 771 7.20 16.51 20.86
CA SER A 771 7.10 16.67 19.41
C SER A 771 8.02 17.76 18.85
N ASP A 772 8.68 18.58 19.66
CA ASP A 772 9.51 19.71 19.18
C ASP A 772 10.97 19.29 19.02
N ALA A 773 11.30 18.75 17.83
CA ALA A 773 12.67 18.48 17.40
C ALA A 773 13.29 19.71 16.71
N LYS A 774 14.53 20.03 17.08
CA LYS A 774 15.33 21.16 16.61
C LYS A 774 16.76 20.73 16.31
N LEU A 775 17.33 21.32 15.28
CA LEU A 775 18.78 21.30 15.04
C LEU A 775 19.29 22.69 15.44
N HIS A 776 19.89 22.80 16.62
CA HIS A 776 20.43 24.08 17.08
C HIS A 776 21.65 24.45 16.24
N PHE A 777 21.62 25.65 15.69
CA PHE A 777 22.81 26.41 15.35
C PHE A 777 22.61 27.82 15.90
N ILE A 778 23.33 28.13 16.98
CA ILE A 778 23.22 29.39 17.71
C ILE A 778 24.61 29.98 17.79
N PHE A 779 24.76 31.26 17.49
CA PHE A 779 26.01 31.99 17.76
C PHE A 779 25.76 33.26 18.56
N ARG A 780 26.76 33.68 19.33
CA ARG A 780 26.67 34.89 20.16
C ARG A 780 27.30 36.07 19.43
N HIS A 781 26.45 36.99 18.96
CA HIS A 781 26.86 38.24 18.33
C HIS A 781 27.12 39.31 19.38
N VAL A 782 28.14 40.15 19.16
CA VAL A 782 28.48 41.27 20.05
C VAL A 782 28.04 42.56 19.36
N ASN A 783 27.02 43.22 19.90
CA ASN A 783 26.47 44.45 19.34
C ASN A 783 27.59 45.51 19.23
N PRO A 784 27.83 46.09 18.03
CA PRO A 784 28.95 46.98 17.82
C PRO A 784 28.82 48.32 18.57
N LEU A 785 27.59 48.79 18.84
CA LEU A 785 27.29 50.07 19.50
C LEU A 785 27.45 50.01 21.01
N ASN A 786 26.68 49.12 21.67
CA ASN A 786 26.55 49.09 23.14
C ASN A 786 27.36 47.95 23.82
N LYS A 787 27.99 47.07 23.04
CA LYS A 787 28.76 45.89 23.49
C LYS A 787 27.96 44.85 24.29
N THR A 788 26.63 44.85 24.19
CA THR A 788 25.83 43.72 24.68
C THR A 788 26.06 42.48 23.81
N VAL A 789 25.85 41.29 24.38
CA VAL A 789 26.01 40.02 23.68
C VAL A 789 24.65 39.37 23.54
N GLU A 790 24.22 39.12 22.30
CA GLU A 790 22.91 38.57 21.97
C GLU A 790 23.06 37.21 21.29
N GLU A 791 22.16 36.27 21.62
CA GLU A 791 22.10 34.97 20.97
C GLU A 791 21.27 35.05 19.69
N LYS A 792 21.88 34.64 18.58
CA LYS A 792 21.26 34.58 17.26
C LYS A 792 20.95 33.12 16.98
N HIS A 793 19.66 32.75 16.91
CA HIS A 793 19.23 31.38 16.65
C HIS A 793 18.99 31.19 15.15
N CYS A 794 19.53 30.13 14.56
CA CYS A 794 19.17 29.77 13.19
C CYS A 794 17.66 29.49 13.12
N LYS A 795 17.03 29.91 12.02
CA LYS A 795 15.62 29.63 11.73
C LYS A 795 15.34 28.13 11.80
N LYS A 796 14.14 27.80 12.28
CA LYS A 796 13.68 26.40 12.39
C LYS A 796 13.60 25.78 10.99
N LEU A 797 13.94 24.48 10.92
CA LEU A 797 13.79 23.66 9.71
C LEU A 797 12.33 23.67 9.21
N ASP A 798 12.17 23.57 7.90
CA ASP A 798 10.86 23.47 7.26
C ASP A 798 10.13 22.20 7.71
N THR A 799 8.79 22.26 7.72
CA THR A 799 7.90 21.20 8.24
C THR A 799 8.21 19.80 7.68
N LYS A 800 8.69 19.70 6.43
CA LYS A 800 9.04 18.45 5.75
C LYS A 800 10.41 17.89 6.20
N GLU A 801 11.37 18.76 6.46
CA GLU A 801 12.73 18.38 6.88
C GLU A 801 12.75 18.00 8.36
N ARG A 802 11.97 18.73 9.18
CA ARG A 802 11.72 18.38 10.58
C ARG A 802 11.16 16.97 10.73
N THR A 803 10.20 16.55 9.91
CA THR A 803 9.65 15.17 10.01
C THR A 803 10.68 14.08 9.70
N LEU A 804 11.65 14.35 8.81
CA LEU A 804 12.76 13.43 8.56
C LEU A 804 13.74 13.44 9.74
N PHE A 805 14.05 14.62 10.26
CA PHE A 805 14.95 14.82 11.40
C PHE A 805 14.42 14.15 12.70
N GLU A 806 13.09 14.05 12.85
CA GLU A 806 12.45 13.33 13.97
C GLU A 806 12.68 11.81 13.95
N GLU A 807 13.13 11.22 12.82
CA GLU A 807 13.44 9.77 12.71
C GLU A 807 14.79 9.42 13.35
N PHE A 808 15.79 10.30 13.25
CA PHE A 808 17.14 10.15 13.84
C PHE A 808 17.16 10.06 15.38
N PHE A 809 16.05 10.41 16.04
CA PHE A 809 15.88 10.26 17.48
C PHE A 809 15.21 8.92 17.87
N LYS A 810 14.85 8.08 16.90
CA LYS A 810 14.01 6.88 17.07
C LYS A 810 14.62 5.60 16.50
N ASP A 811 15.46 5.69 15.47
CA ASP A 811 16.02 4.54 14.76
C ASP A 811 17.17 3.84 15.52
N LYS A 812 17.75 4.51 16.53
CA LYS A 812 18.81 4.01 17.42
C LYS A 812 20.12 3.69 16.69
N ARG A 813 20.41 4.47 15.64
CA ARG A 813 21.64 4.38 14.84
C ARG A 813 22.58 5.57 15.17
N PRO A 814 23.89 5.44 14.92
CA PRO A 814 24.80 6.58 14.92
C PRO A 814 24.55 7.47 13.71
N HIS A 815 24.55 8.78 13.93
CA HIS A 815 24.45 9.81 12.88
C HIS A 815 25.60 10.81 12.98
N LEU A 816 26.10 11.26 11.83
CA LEU A 816 27.21 12.19 11.70
C LEU A 816 26.68 13.62 11.52
N TYR A 817 26.88 14.48 12.51
CA TYR A 817 26.48 15.89 12.48
C TYR A 817 27.68 16.77 12.10
N ARG A 818 27.56 17.53 11.01
CA ARG A 818 28.60 18.46 10.54
C ARG A 818 28.06 19.87 10.29
N LEU A 819 28.79 20.86 10.78
CA LEU A 819 28.60 22.29 10.53
C LEU A 819 29.86 22.84 9.85
N ILE A 820 29.66 23.50 8.71
CA ILE A 820 30.68 24.28 7.98
C ILE A 820 30.26 25.75 8.06
N LEU A 821 31.17 26.61 8.51
CA LEU A 821 30.96 28.05 8.55
C LEU A 821 32.11 28.76 7.83
N ASN A 822 31.78 29.48 6.76
CA ASN A 822 32.74 30.11 5.85
C ASN A 822 32.98 31.59 6.19
N PRO A 823 34.16 32.16 5.85
CA PRO A 823 34.49 33.56 6.11
C PRO A 823 33.63 34.59 5.36
N ASP A 824 32.88 34.17 4.35
CA ASP A 824 31.92 34.99 3.59
C ASP A 824 30.55 35.14 4.30
N ASN A 825 30.44 34.62 5.53
CA ASN A 825 29.22 34.50 6.33
C ASN A 825 28.21 33.45 5.82
N THR A 826 28.58 32.57 4.89
CA THR A 826 27.75 31.41 4.53
C THR A 826 27.97 30.25 5.51
N PHE A 827 26.93 29.45 5.72
CA PHE A 827 27.01 28.23 6.52
C PHE A 827 26.26 27.07 5.84
N GLU A 828 26.72 25.86 6.13
CA GLU A 828 26.11 24.60 5.69
C GLU A 828 26.05 23.64 6.87
N ILE A 829 24.90 22.99 7.06
CA ILE A 829 24.68 21.96 8.06
C ILE A 829 24.28 20.68 7.34
N SER A 830 25.08 19.63 7.52
CA SER A 830 24.81 18.30 6.97
C SER A 830 24.71 17.25 8.06
N VAL A 831 23.74 16.34 7.93
CA VAL A 831 23.61 15.13 8.76
C VAL A 831 23.72 13.93 7.82
N ASP A 832 24.60 12.97 8.12
CA ASP A 832 24.89 11.80 7.28
C ASP A 832 25.21 12.17 5.82
N TYR A 833 26.08 13.17 5.64
CA TYR A 833 26.43 13.82 4.36
C TYR A 833 25.29 14.54 3.63
N LYS A 834 24.04 14.41 4.06
CA LYS A 834 22.89 15.10 3.48
C LYS A 834 22.80 16.53 4.02
N LEU A 835 22.72 17.51 3.12
CA LEU A 835 22.48 18.91 3.50
C LEU A 835 21.07 19.07 4.09
N PHE A 836 20.99 19.63 5.30
CA PHE A 836 19.76 19.86 6.05
C PHE A 836 19.43 21.34 6.25
N ASN A 837 20.45 22.21 6.27
CA ASN A 837 20.25 23.65 6.36
C ASN A 837 21.43 24.37 5.71
N HIS A 838 21.18 25.48 5.03
CA HIS A 838 22.21 26.32 4.44
C HIS A 838 21.71 27.77 4.37
N GLY A 839 22.63 28.73 4.38
CA GLY A 839 22.26 30.13 4.25
C GLY A 839 23.35 31.10 4.67
N THR A 840 22.95 32.33 4.98
CA THR A 840 23.81 33.42 5.46
C THR A 840 23.57 33.67 6.94
N LEU A 841 24.61 34.06 7.68
CA LEU A 841 24.48 34.52 9.07
C LEU A 841 23.56 35.76 9.22
N MET A 842 23.30 36.49 8.13
CA MET A 842 22.46 37.69 8.11
C MET A 842 20.97 37.36 8.15
N ASP A 843 20.51 36.53 7.20
CA ASP A 843 19.10 36.44 6.83
C ASP A 843 18.40 35.20 7.41
N HIS A 844 19.17 34.18 7.79
CA HIS A 844 18.67 32.89 8.27
C HIS A 844 18.63 32.79 9.81
N PHE A 845 18.71 33.93 10.50
CA PHE A 845 18.76 34.01 11.96
C PHE A 845 17.63 34.86 12.56
N GLU A 846 17.15 34.44 13.73
CA GLU A 846 16.13 35.10 14.53
C GLU A 846 16.65 35.28 15.97
N PRO A 847 16.67 36.51 16.52
CA PRO A 847 16.52 37.78 15.80
C PRO A 847 17.64 37.98 14.75
N PRO A 848 17.43 38.78 13.69
CA PRO A 848 18.45 39.02 12.66
C PRO A 848 19.70 39.69 13.24
N VAL A 849 20.87 39.49 12.62
CA VAL A 849 22.13 40.13 13.04
C VAL A 849 22.01 41.64 12.99
N ASN A 850 21.58 42.17 11.84
CA ASN A 850 21.33 43.59 11.65
C ASN A 850 19.87 43.87 12.01
N PRO A 851 19.58 44.66 13.07
CA PRO A 851 18.21 45.01 13.42
C PRO A 851 17.56 45.85 12.30
N PRO A 852 16.22 45.90 12.20
CA PRO A 852 15.55 46.70 11.18
C PRO A 852 15.85 48.20 11.38
N ALA A 853 16.02 48.93 10.27
CA ALA A 853 16.30 50.37 10.29
C ALA A 853 15.12 51.22 10.80
N GLU A 854 13.91 50.66 10.73
CA GLU A 854 12.67 51.27 11.22
C GLU A 854 11.95 50.28 12.14
N ILE A 855 11.43 50.80 13.25
CA ILE A 855 10.54 50.08 14.17
C ILE A 855 9.18 50.78 14.23
N ASP A 856 8.15 50.03 14.60
CA ASP A 856 6.83 50.59 14.82
C ASP A 856 6.84 51.49 16.08
N ASP A 857 6.25 52.69 15.99
CA ASP A 857 6.26 53.70 17.05
C ASP A 857 5.42 53.22 18.25
N PRO A 858 6.04 52.93 19.42
CA PRO A 858 5.33 52.40 20.58
C PRO A 858 4.43 53.44 21.27
N MET A 859 4.46 54.70 20.82
CA MET A 859 3.61 55.80 21.32
C MET A 859 2.50 56.17 20.32
N ASP A 860 2.45 55.54 19.14
CA ASP A 860 1.35 55.72 18.19
C ASP A 860 0.21 54.75 18.54
N GLU A 861 -0.99 55.29 18.72
CA GLU A 861 -2.19 54.53 19.08
C GLU A 861 -3.23 54.61 17.97
N LYS A 862 -3.93 53.51 17.73
CA LYS A 862 -4.99 53.44 16.72
C LYS A 862 -6.04 54.55 16.93
N PRO A 863 -6.24 55.46 15.96
CA PRO A 863 -7.23 56.53 16.09
C PRO A 863 -8.66 55.99 16.28
N LYS A 864 -9.45 56.64 17.13
CA LYS A 864 -10.82 56.20 17.46
C LYS A 864 -11.79 56.28 16.26
N ASP A 865 -11.44 57.06 15.24
CA ASP A 865 -12.15 57.17 13.96
C ASP A 865 -11.63 56.20 12.88
N TRP A 866 -10.68 55.31 13.22
CA TRP A 866 -10.13 54.32 12.29
C TRP A 866 -10.93 53.02 12.31
N ASP A 867 -11.88 52.91 11.38
CA ASP A 867 -12.69 51.70 11.24
C ASP A 867 -11.96 50.64 10.39
N GLU A 868 -11.68 49.50 11.01
CA GLU A 868 -11.03 48.34 10.40
C GLU A 868 -12.04 47.28 9.96
N ARG A 869 -13.34 47.49 10.21
CA ARG A 869 -14.38 46.56 9.82
C ARG A 869 -14.60 46.73 8.32
N GLU A 870 -14.07 45.78 7.54
CA GLU A 870 -14.25 45.71 6.08
C GLU A 870 -15.71 45.70 5.66
N LYS A 871 -16.57 45.09 6.49
CA LYS A 871 -18.02 45.06 6.32
C LYS A 871 -18.73 45.49 7.59
N ILE A 872 -19.83 46.20 7.42
CA ILE A 872 -20.76 46.60 8.48
C ILE A 872 -22.16 46.06 8.18
N PRO A 873 -23.02 45.86 9.19
CA PRO A 873 -24.42 45.54 8.95
C PRO A 873 -25.10 46.69 8.21
N ASP A 874 -25.91 46.36 7.22
CA ASP A 874 -26.68 47.28 6.40
C ASP A 874 -27.70 48.04 7.27
N PRO A 875 -27.60 49.38 7.39
CA PRO A 875 -28.52 50.16 8.21
C PRO A 875 -29.94 50.24 7.62
N ASP A 876 -30.11 49.96 6.33
CA ASP A 876 -31.42 49.96 5.65
C ASP A 876 -32.12 48.58 5.74
N SER A 877 -31.42 47.55 6.25
CA SER A 877 -31.98 46.21 6.43
C SER A 877 -32.85 46.16 7.68
N VAL A 878 -34.16 45.96 7.50
CA VAL A 878 -35.15 45.87 8.58
C VAL A 878 -35.56 44.42 8.82
N LYS A 879 -35.59 44.02 10.08
CA LYS A 879 -36.03 42.70 10.52
C LYS A 879 -37.46 42.37 10.01
N PRO A 880 -37.67 41.23 9.32
CA PRO A 880 -38.99 40.81 8.87
C PRO A 880 -39.99 40.58 10.03
N ALA A 881 -41.25 40.94 9.83
CA ALA A 881 -42.29 40.84 10.85
C ALA A 881 -42.68 39.38 11.20
N ASP A 882 -42.33 38.41 10.37
CA ASP A 882 -42.53 36.98 10.56
C ASP A 882 -41.35 36.28 11.26
N TRP A 883 -40.37 37.05 11.76
CA TRP A 883 -39.16 36.54 12.43
C TRP A 883 -39.25 36.74 13.95
N ASP A 884 -39.93 35.83 14.63
CA ASP A 884 -40.02 35.83 16.10
C ASP A 884 -38.76 35.23 16.74
N GLU A 885 -38.06 36.04 17.53
CA GLU A 885 -36.85 35.64 18.26
C GLU A 885 -37.13 35.09 19.67
N SER A 886 -38.37 35.21 20.15
CA SER A 886 -38.78 34.68 21.45
C SER A 886 -39.11 33.18 21.42
N GLN A 887 -39.21 32.59 20.24
CA GLN A 887 -39.42 31.16 20.07
C GLN A 887 -38.20 30.36 20.56
N PRO A 888 -38.40 29.30 21.39
CA PRO A 888 -37.31 28.38 21.73
C PRO A 888 -36.99 27.47 20.55
N LYS A 889 -35.73 27.00 20.46
CA LYS A 889 -35.26 26.07 19.40
C LYS A 889 -36.02 24.74 19.42
N GLN A 890 -36.41 24.29 20.61
CA GLN A 890 -37.19 23.08 20.82
C GLN A 890 -38.40 23.37 21.70
N ILE A 891 -39.46 22.60 21.51
CA ILE A 891 -40.70 22.59 22.30
C ILE A 891 -40.99 21.16 22.76
N GLN A 892 -41.75 21.00 23.84
CA GLN A 892 -42.18 19.67 24.31
C GLN A 892 -43.11 19.03 23.28
N ASP A 893 -42.92 17.73 23.03
CA ASP A 893 -43.80 16.96 22.17
C ASP A 893 -45.08 16.55 22.92
N GLU A 894 -46.14 17.34 22.75
CA GLU A 894 -47.47 17.03 23.30
C GLU A 894 -48.09 15.73 22.73
N SER A 895 -47.53 15.16 21.65
CA SER A 895 -47.97 13.87 21.09
C SER A 895 -47.26 12.66 21.69
N ALA A 896 -46.15 12.87 22.41
CA ALA A 896 -45.43 11.82 23.11
C ALA A 896 -46.08 11.48 24.45
N THR A 897 -46.39 10.19 24.64
CA THR A 897 -46.89 9.61 25.90
C THR A 897 -45.82 8.70 26.52
N MET A 898 -45.80 8.59 27.85
CA MET A 898 -44.88 7.71 28.57
C MET A 898 -45.06 6.25 28.11
N PRO A 899 -43.98 5.50 27.82
CA PRO A 899 -44.07 4.08 27.50
C PRO A 899 -44.59 3.24 28.66
N ASP A 900 -45.43 2.24 28.35
CA ASP A 900 -45.91 1.28 29.34
C ASP A 900 -44.73 0.48 29.93
N GLY A 901 -44.52 0.58 31.25
CA GLY A 901 -43.44 -0.10 31.98
C GLY A 901 -42.27 0.78 32.43
N TRP A 902 -42.32 2.10 32.21
CA TRP A 902 -41.30 3.04 32.72
C TRP A 902 -41.24 3.06 34.26
N LEU A 903 -40.04 3.00 34.83
CA LEU A 903 -39.82 2.91 36.28
C LEU A 903 -39.46 4.29 36.87
N GLU A 904 -40.46 5.08 37.29
CA GLU A 904 -40.24 6.45 37.78
C GLU A 904 -39.53 6.57 39.13
N ASP A 905 -39.67 5.55 39.99
CA ASP A 905 -39.13 5.53 41.36
C ASP A 905 -37.66 5.06 41.44
N GLU A 906 -37.17 4.38 40.40
CA GLU A 906 -35.79 3.88 40.32
C GLU A 906 -34.88 4.89 39.58
N PRO A 907 -33.68 5.22 40.10
CA PRO A 907 -32.75 6.09 39.40
C PRO A 907 -32.10 5.35 38.23
N ASP A 908 -31.86 6.08 37.14
CA ASP A 908 -31.19 5.60 35.92
C ASP A 908 -29.73 5.16 36.18
N MET A 909 -29.08 5.83 37.13
CA MET A 909 -27.70 5.58 37.55
C MET A 909 -27.62 5.35 39.07
N ILE A 910 -26.85 4.37 39.51
CA ILE A 910 -26.54 4.08 40.91
C ILE A 910 -25.02 4.12 41.15
N PRO A 911 -24.53 4.42 42.37
CA PRO A 911 -23.11 4.32 42.68
C PRO A 911 -22.59 2.88 42.52
N ASP A 912 -21.43 2.71 41.90
CA ASP A 912 -20.79 1.41 41.73
C ASP A 912 -20.41 0.80 43.08
N SER A 913 -21.04 -0.33 43.42
CA SER A 913 -20.80 -1.07 44.65
C SER A 913 -19.46 -1.83 44.68
N THR A 914 -18.74 -1.86 43.55
CA THR A 914 -17.42 -2.51 43.40
C THR A 914 -16.26 -1.51 43.37
N ALA A 915 -16.55 -0.21 43.32
CA ALA A 915 -15.52 0.82 43.39
C ALA A 915 -15.06 1.04 44.82
N GLU A 916 -13.75 0.97 45.06
CA GLU A 916 -13.10 1.32 46.32
C GLU A 916 -12.32 2.63 46.16
N LYS A 917 -12.18 3.41 47.25
CA LYS A 917 -11.39 4.63 47.26
C LYS A 917 -9.90 4.30 47.06
N PRO A 918 -9.19 4.90 46.09
CA PRO A 918 -7.76 4.67 45.89
C PRO A 918 -6.92 5.06 47.11
N ASP A 919 -5.87 4.26 47.41
CA ASP A 919 -4.95 4.48 48.54
C ASP A 919 -4.18 5.82 48.47
N ASP A 920 -4.09 6.43 47.30
CA ASP A 920 -3.40 7.69 47.01
C ASP A 920 -4.33 8.93 46.96
N TRP A 921 -5.63 8.76 47.20
CA TRP A 921 -6.63 9.85 47.12
C TRP A 921 -6.71 10.69 48.41
N ASP A 922 -6.36 11.98 48.32
CA ASP A 922 -6.36 12.93 49.43
C ASP A 922 -7.60 13.85 49.36
N ASP A 923 -8.53 13.72 50.32
CA ASP A 923 -9.79 14.50 50.28
C ASP A 923 -9.58 16.02 50.43
N ASP A 924 -8.43 16.48 50.99
CA ASP A 924 -8.10 17.91 51.10
C ASP A 924 -7.53 18.50 49.80
N LEU A 925 -7.00 17.66 48.90
CA LEU A 925 -6.38 18.07 47.62
C LEU A 925 -7.24 17.73 46.40
N ASP A 926 -7.81 16.53 46.37
CA ASP A 926 -8.59 15.96 45.28
C ASP A 926 -10.12 16.10 45.48
N GLY A 927 -10.55 16.37 46.73
CA GLY A 927 -11.95 16.51 47.13
C GLY A 927 -12.56 15.23 47.71
N GLU A 928 -13.74 15.33 48.34
CA GLU A 928 -14.44 14.16 48.90
C GLU A 928 -14.69 13.10 47.82
N TRP A 929 -14.18 11.88 48.03
CA TRP A 929 -14.34 10.79 47.08
C TRP A 929 -15.80 10.31 46.99
N GLU A 930 -16.38 10.39 45.79
CA GLU A 930 -17.66 9.79 45.43
C GLU A 930 -17.46 8.61 44.47
N ALA A 931 -18.13 7.48 44.73
CA ALA A 931 -18.05 6.31 43.86
C ALA A 931 -18.65 6.64 42.46
N PRO A 932 -18.02 6.18 41.36
CA PRO A 932 -18.51 6.43 40.02
C PRO A 932 -19.92 5.85 39.84
N LEU A 933 -20.78 6.61 39.17
CA LEU A 933 -22.14 6.17 38.87
C LEU A 933 -22.14 5.20 37.69
N VAL A 934 -22.76 4.04 37.86
CA VAL A 934 -23.00 3.01 36.82
C VAL A 934 -24.49 2.91 36.52
N ASN A 935 -24.83 2.43 35.31
CA ASN A 935 -26.22 2.20 34.93
C ASN A 935 -26.90 1.25 35.93
N ASN A 936 -28.11 1.57 36.36
CA ASN A 936 -28.86 0.68 37.25
C ASN A 936 -29.27 -0.59 36.47
N PRO A 937 -28.83 -1.81 36.87
CA PRO A 937 -29.09 -3.03 36.09
C PRO A 937 -30.58 -3.40 36.04
N ILE A 938 -31.42 -2.87 36.94
CA ILE A 938 -32.88 -3.03 36.88
C ILE A 938 -33.42 -2.34 35.61
N CYS A 939 -32.82 -1.22 35.21
CA CYS A 939 -33.25 -0.39 34.09
C CYS A 939 -32.91 -0.99 32.72
N GLU A 940 -31.96 -1.94 32.64
CA GLU A 940 -31.72 -2.71 31.41
C GLU A 940 -32.90 -3.62 31.05
N SER A 941 -33.75 -3.96 32.03
CA SER A 941 -34.93 -4.80 31.84
C SER A 941 -36.22 -4.01 31.55
N ALA A 942 -36.17 -2.67 31.63
CA ALA A 942 -37.31 -1.77 31.48
C ALA A 942 -37.17 -0.84 30.25
N PRO A 943 -38.26 -0.17 29.80
CA PRO A 943 -38.18 0.84 28.72
C PRO A 943 -37.40 2.12 29.08
N GLY A 944 -37.15 2.34 30.38
CA GLY A 944 -36.43 3.48 30.94
C GLY A 944 -36.73 3.68 32.43
N CYS A 945 -35.90 4.47 33.09
CA CYS A 945 -35.91 4.74 34.53
C CYS A 945 -35.87 6.23 34.86
N GLY A 946 -36.15 6.56 36.13
CA GLY A 946 -36.20 7.92 36.65
C GLY A 946 -37.45 8.67 36.21
N LYS A 947 -37.58 9.93 36.62
CA LYS A 947 -38.78 10.73 36.27
C LYS A 947 -38.87 10.95 34.77
N TRP A 948 -39.95 10.48 34.16
CA TRP A 948 -40.15 10.64 32.73
C TRP A 948 -40.37 12.11 32.36
N VAL A 949 -39.69 12.57 31.31
CA VAL A 949 -39.81 13.93 30.78
C VAL A 949 -40.16 13.84 29.30
N GLN A 950 -41.16 14.61 28.86
CA GLN A 950 -41.55 14.64 27.46
C GLN A 950 -40.38 15.03 26.55
N PRO A 951 -40.14 14.30 25.44
CA PRO A 951 -39.06 14.61 24.52
C PRO A 951 -39.25 15.98 23.86
N MET A 952 -38.13 16.64 23.60
CA MET A 952 -38.09 17.99 23.03
C MET A 952 -37.91 17.92 21.51
N ILE A 953 -38.95 18.25 20.75
CA ILE A 953 -38.92 18.31 19.28
C ILE A 953 -38.50 19.69 18.78
N GLU A 954 -37.92 19.76 17.59
CA GLU A 954 -37.54 21.05 16.98
C GLU A 954 -38.78 21.89 16.68
N ASN A 955 -38.76 23.16 17.09
CA ASN A 955 -39.87 24.09 16.90
C ASN A 955 -39.90 24.57 15.43
N PRO A 956 -40.91 24.24 14.61
CA PRO A 956 -40.93 24.63 13.19
C PRO A 956 -41.06 26.15 12.96
N ARG A 957 -41.31 26.94 14.02
CA ARG A 957 -41.36 28.40 13.98
C ARG A 957 -40.06 29.07 14.41
N TYR A 958 -39.08 28.32 14.91
CA TYR A 958 -37.79 28.85 15.30
C TYR A 958 -36.93 29.18 14.09
N LYS A 959 -36.60 30.47 13.92
CA LYS A 959 -35.70 30.95 12.85
C LYS A 959 -34.32 31.39 13.36
N GLY A 960 -34.09 31.37 14.68
CA GLY A 960 -32.87 31.91 15.30
C GLY A 960 -32.89 33.42 15.49
N LYS A 961 -31.75 34.01 15.87
CA LYS A 961 -31.59 35.48 15.93
C LYS A 961 -31.43 36.04 14.52
N TRP A 962 -32.13 37.12 14.21
CA TRP A 962 -32.00 37.77 12.90
C TRP A 962 -30.73 38.62 12.85
N PHE A 963 -30.01 38.54 11.73
CA PHE A 963 -28.82 39.35 11.46
C PHE A 963 -29.02 40.17 10.18
N PRO A 964 -28.70 41.48 10.18
CA PRO A 964 -28.75 42.30 8.96
C PRO A 964 -27.73 41.81 7.92
N ALA A 965 -28.02 42.02 6.63
CA ALA A 965 -27.05 41.78 5.57
C ALA A 965 -25.78 42.62 5.77
N LEU A 966 -24.61 42.08 5.42
CA LEU A 966 -23.33 42.80 5.54
C LEU A 966 -22.98 43.52 4.24
N ILE A 967 -22.82 44.84 4.30
CA ILE A 967 -22.34 45.69 3.20
C ILE A 967 -20.88 46.12 3.44
N ASN A 968 -20.15 46.42 2.36
CA ASN A 968 -18.80 46.97 2.47
C ASN A 968 -18.87 48.33 3.18
N ASN A 969 -18.02 48.53 4.18
CA ASN A 969 -18.03 49.73 5.01
C ASN A 969 -17.45 50.93 4.25
N PRO A 970 -18.21 52.00 3.99
CA PRO A 970 -17.69 53.19 3.30
C PRO A 970 -16.57 53.91 4.08
N ASN A 971 -16.46 53.66 5.38
CA ASN A 971 -15.44 54.23 6.27
C ASN A 971 -14.24 53.30 6.51
N TYR A 972 -14.14 52.16 5.82
CA TYR A 972 -12.99 51.26 5.97
C TYR A 972 -11.71 51.93 5.48
N LYS A 973 -10.76 52.13 6.39
CA LYS A 973 -9.46 52.77 6.11
C LYS A 973 -8.30 51.77 5.93
N GLY A 974 -8.59 50.46 5.91
CA GLY A 974 -7.58 49.39 6.02
C GLY A 974 -7.36 48.96 7.47
N LYS A 975 -6.67 47.84 7.68
CA LYS A 975 -6.14 47.47 9.02
C LYS A 975 -5.07 48.49 9.43
N TRP A 976 -5.22 49.10 10.59
CA TRP A 976 -4.29 50.09 11.10
C TRP A 976 -2.95 49.42 11.45
N LYS A 977 -1.87 50.18 11.29
CA LYS A 977 -0.52 49.84 11.76
C LYS A 977 0.08 51.11 12.36
N PRO A 978 0.89 51.00 13.42
CA PRO A 978 1.61 52.16 13.95
C PRO A 978 2.50 52.79 12.87
N ARG A 979 2.70 54.10 12.95
CA ARG A 979 3.71 54.80 12.16
C ARG A 979 5.08 54.19 12.44
N LYS A 980 5.90 54.03 11.40
CA LYS A 980 7.29 53.66 11.56
C LYS A 980 8.17 54.84 11.95
N ILE A 981 9.06 54.63 12.91
CA ILE A 981 10.10 55.56 13.32
C ILE A 981 11.50 54.95 13.12
N PRO A 982 12.55 55.76 12.87
CA PRO A 982 13.91 55.27 12.80
C PRO A 982 14.31 54.55 14.10
N ASN A 983 14.89 53.37 13.98
CA ASN A 983 15.30 52.56 15.13
C ASN A 983 16.55 53.17 15.80
N PRO A 984 16.50 53.55 17.09
CA PRO A 984 17.65 54.13 17.80
C PRO A 984 18.80 53.13 18.01
N ASP A 985 18.51 51.83 18.04
CA ASP A 985 19.48 50.76 18.22
C ASP A 985 19.99 50.18 16.87
N TYR A 986 19.71 50.86 15.75
CA TYR A 986 20.13 50.40 14.42
C TYR A 986 21.64 50.41 14.24
N PHE A 987 22.19 49.27 13.81
CA PHE A 987 23.55 49.14 13.33
C PHE A 987 23.61 48.24 12.09
N HIS A 988 24.72 48.33 11.36
CA HIS A 988 24.99 47.50 10.19
C HIS A 988 26.39 46.89 10.29
N ASP A 989 26.45 45.62 10.68
CA ASP A 989 27.64 44.78 10.67
C ASP A 989 27.68 43.96 9.35
N PRO A 990 28.71 44.12 8.50
CA PRO A 990 28.87 43.35 7.27
C PRO A 990 29.63 42.01 7.46
N GLU A 991 30.26 41.77 8.60
CA GLU A 991 31.17 40.60 8.80
C GLU A 991 30.91 39.86 10.14
N PRO A 992 29.67 39.40 10.43
CA PRO A 992 29.33 38.67 11.65
C PRO A 992 30.13 37.37 11.87
N PHE A 993 30.77 36.84 10.82
CA PHE A 993 31.75 35.76 10.94
C PHE A 993 32.85 36.08 11.98
N LYS A 994 33.24 37.35 12.16
CA LYS A 994 34.32 37.81 13.09
C LYS A 994 33.89 37.81 14.56
N MET A 995 33.33 36.68 15.00
CA MET A 995 32.87 36.43 16.36
C MET A 995 34.02 36.13 17.34
N THR A 996 33.68 35.93 18.62
CA THR A 996 34.67 35.68 19.69
C THR A 996 35.41 34.35 19.51
N SER A 997 36.73 34.35 19.63
CA SER A 997 37.57 33.15 19.46
C SER A 997 37.18 32.00 20.39
N ILE A 998 37.27 30.76 19.92
CA ILE A 998 36.92 29.55 20.70
C ILE A 998 38.16 29.03 21.44
N GLY A 999 38.00 28.65 22.72
CA GLY A 999 39.10 28.14 23.57
C GLY A 999 38.91 26.72 24.10
N ALA A 1000 37.68 26.24 24.22
CA ALA A 1000 37.36 24.88 24.68
C ALA A 1000 36.06 24.38 24.02
N VAL A 1001 35.83 23.08 24.06
CA VAL A 1001 34.55 22.45 23.72
C VAL A 1001 33.95 21.86 24.99
N GLY A 1002 32.64 21.99 25.16
CA GLY A 1002 31.90 21.47 26.30
C GLY A 1002 30.57 20.87 25.88
N ILE A 1003 30.17 19.82 26.58
CA ILE A 1003 28.88 19.17 26.46
C ILE A 1003 28.15 19.45 27.77
N GLU A 1004 27.04 20.18 27.72
CA GLU A 1004 26.20 20.51 28.89
C GLU A 1004 24.76 20.21 28.53
N LEU A 1005 24.21 19.17 29.14
CA LEU A 1005 22.96 18.56 28.73
C LEU A 1005 22.05 18.30 29.94
N TRP A 1006 20.77 18.25 29.64
CA TRP A 1006 19.74 17.66 30.47
C TRP A 1006 18.91 16.74 29.59
N SER A 1007 18.59 15.55 30.07
CA SER A 1007 17.89 14.53 29.29
C SER A 1007 17.04 13.61 30.16
N MET A 1008 15.85 13.31 29.66
CA MET A 1008 14.97 12.25 30.15
C MET A 1008 15.30 10.88 29.54
N SER A 1009 16.27 10.79 28.63
CA SER A 1009 16.84 9.54 28.10
C SER A 1009 18.28 9.36 28.55
N ASP A 1010 18.64 8.10 28.80
CA ASP A 1010 19.99 7.60 29.10
C ASP A 1010 20.67 7.02 27.84
N ASP A 1011 21.93 6.59 28.00
CA ASP A 1011 22.76 5.96 26.97
C ASP A 1011 22.99 6.81 25.69
N ILE A 1012 22.99 8.15 25.82
CA ILE A 1012 23.39 9.04 24.72
C ILE A 1012 24.90 8.90 24.51
N TYR A 1013 25.28 8.42 23.33
CA TYR A 1013 26.65 8.09 22.93
C TYR A 1013 27.20 9.16 21.99
N PHE A 1014 28.31 9.79 22.37
CA PHE A 1014 29.04 10.81 21.61
C PHE A 1014 30.36 10.24 21.12
N ASP A 1015 30.72 10.57 19.87
CA ASP A 1015 31.94 10.05 19.26
C ASP A 1015 32.56 11.01 18.23
N ASN A 1016 33.82 10.75 17.86
CA ASN A 1016 34.52 11.37 16.72
C ASN A 1016 34.40 12.89 16.62
N LEU A 1017 34.62 13.56 17.76
CA LEU A 1017 34.48 15.01 17.90
C LEU A 1017 35.69 15.74 17.31
N LEU A 1018 35.49 16.34 16.14
CA LEU A 1018 36.49 17.02 15.32
C LEU A 1018 36.18 18.52 15.15
N ILE A 1019 37.20 19.36 15.32
CA ILE A 1019 37.17 20.80 15.01
C ILE A 1019 38.42 21.15 14.19
N THR A 1020 38.22 21.54 12.94
CA THR A 1020 39.27 21.75 11.94
C THR A 1020 38.97 22.98 11.06
N ASP A 1021 39.94 23.42 10.27
CA ASP A 1021 39.84 24.48 9.28
C ASP A 1021 39.84 23.98 7.82
N SER A 1022 39.89 22.66 7.62
CA SER A 1022 39.83 22.00 6.32
C SER A 1022 38.71 20.97 6.26
N LEU A 1023 37.85 21.08 5.25
CA LEU A 1023 36.78 20.12 4.98
C LEU A 1023 37.33 18.75 4.58
N ASP A 1024 38.50 18.68 3.94
CA ASP A 1024 39.04 17.41 3.44
C ASP A 1024 39.55 16.53 4.58
N ILE A 1025 40.15 17.12 5.62
CA ILE A 1025 40.49 16.41 6.87
C ILE A 1025 39.24 15.86 7.56
N ALA A 1026 38.11 16.59 7.50
CA ALA A 1026 36.86 16.12 8.08
C ALA A 1026 36.21 14.96 7.29
N LYS A 1027 36.37 14.92 5.96
CA LYS A 1027 35.95 13.80 5.11
C LYS A 1027 36.81 12.56 5.31
N GLU A 1028 38.13 12.73 5.41
CA GLU A 1028 39.08 11.64 5.69
C GLU A 1028 38.76 11.02 7.06
N TRP A 1029 38.58 11.84 8.10
CA TRP A 1029 38.18 11.35 9.43
C TRP A 1029 36.86 10.58 9.42
N SER A 1030 35.81 11.07 8.72
CA SER A 1030 34.54 10.32 8.65
C SER A 1030 34.61 9.05 7.82
N ALA A 1031 35.53 8.97 6.84
CA ALA A 1031 35.76 7.76 6.06
C ALA A 1031 36.44 6.66 6.91
N ASP A 1032 37.37 7.05 7.78
CA ASP A 1032 38.09 6.15 8.68
C ASP A 1032 37.24 5.70 9.90
N THR A 1033 36.21 6.47 10.29
CA THR A 1033 35.36 6.16 11.46
C THR A 1033 33.91 5.83 11.08
N PHE A 1034 33.11 6.86 10.79
CA PHE A 1034 31.67 6.77 10.59
C PHE A 1034 31.29 5.83 9.44
N ASP A 1035 31.98 5.93 8.31
CA ASP A 1035 31.67 5.11 7.14
C ASP A 1035 31.96 3.63 7.38
N LEU A 1036 32.92 3.28 8.24
CA LEU A 1036 33.16 1.89 8.65
C LEU A 1036 32.04 1.38 9.58
N LYS A 1037 31.58 2.19 10.54
CA LYS A 1037 30.41 1.89 11.39
C LYS A 1037 29.18 1.60 10.55
N VAL A 1038 28.82 2.54 9.64
CA VAL A 1038 27.66 2.39 8.75
C VAL A 1038 27.80 1.17 7.85
N GLN A 1039 28.98 0.91 7.27
CA GLN A 1039 29.21 -0.30 6.46
C GLN A 1039 29.04 -1.59 7.26
N LYS A 1040 29.52 -1.64 8.51
CA LYS A 1040 29.39 -2.82 9.38
C LYS A 1040 27.95 -3.04 9.85
N LEU A 1041 27.23 -1.97 10.18
CA LEU A 1041 25.80 -2.02 10.55
C LEU A 1041 24.92 -2.43 9.36
N ASP A 1042 25.12 -1.84 8.18
CA ASP A 1042 24.41 -2.22 6.95
C ASP A 1042 24.78 -3.64 6.49
N ALA A 1043 25.96 -4.16 6.83
CA ALA A 1043 26.23 -5.57 6.72
C ALA A 1043 25.40 -6.37 7.74
N SER A 1044 25.58 -6.12 9.04
CA SER A 1044 24.92 -6.82 10.15
C SER A 1044 23.40 -6.99 9.96
N ASP A 1045 22.69 -5.89 9.71
CA ASP A 1045 21.22 -5.87 9.61
C ASP A 1045 20.67 -6.46 8.29
N ALA A 1046 21.53 -6.64 7.29
CA ALA A 1046 21.11 -7.11 5.98
C ALA A 1046 21.35 -8.62 5.81
N GLY A 1047 20.26 -9.38 5.72
CA GLY A 1047 20.30 -10.70 5.08
C GLY A 1047 20.92 -10.60 3.68
N THR A 1048 21.65 -11.63 3.25
CA THR A 1048 22.59 -11.61 2.11
C THR A 1048 22.04 -10.96 0.84
N ILE A 1049 20.74 -11.17 0.56
CA ILE A 1049 20.01 -10.58 -0.57
C ILE A 1049 19.97 -9.04 -0.50
N ARG A 1050 19.76 -8.45 0.68
CA ARG A 1050 19.68 -7.00 0.87
C ARG A 1050 21.06 -6.34 0.77
N ARG A 1051 22.13 -7.00 1.22
CA ARG A 1051 23.52 -6.57 0.99
C ARG A 1051 23.83 -6.44 -0.51
N ILE A 1052 23.52 -7.49 -1.28
CA ILE A 1052 23.71 -7.51 -2.74
C ILE A 1052 22.91 -6.39 -3.40
N ILE A 1053 21.64 -6.19 -3.04
CA ILE A 1053 20.81 -5.12 -3.59
C ILE A 1053 21.40 -3.73 -3.28
N ASN A 1054 21.78 -3.44 -2.04
CA ASN A 1054 22.31 -2.14 -1.66
C ASN A 1054 23.65 -1.84 -2.36
N TYR A 1055 24.57 -2.81 -2.44
CA TYR A 1055 25.85 -2.65 -3.12
C TYR A 1055 25.71 -2.46 -4.64
N SER A 1056 24.77 -3.19 -5.25
CA SER A 1056 24.48 -3.12 -6.69
C SER A 1056 23.76 -1.82 -7.07
N ASN A 1057 22.91 -1.28 -6.19
CA ASN A 1057 22.31 0.04 -6.35
C ASN A 1057 23.35 1.17 -6.34
N ARG A 1058 24.44 1.03 -5.56
CA ARG A 1058 25.59 1.96 -5.60
C ARG A 1058 26.45 1.79 -6.86
N ASN A 1059 26.43 0.62 -7.49
CA ASN A 1059 27.27 0.26 -8.65
C ASN A 1059 26.45 -0.35 -9.80
N PRO A 1060 25.71 0.45 -10.60
CA PRO A 1060 24.70 -0.07 -11.53
C PRO A 1060 25.21 -1.07 -12.59
N TRP A 1061 26.50 -1.00 -12.95
CA TRP A 1061 27.13 -1.92 -13.90
C TRP A 1061 27.16 -3.38 -13.42
N LEU A 1062 27.17 -3.62 -12.11
CA LEU A 1062 27.15 -4.98 -11.55
C LEU A 1062 25.85 -5.72 -11.89
N TYR A 1063 24.72 -5.04 -12.05
CA TYR A 1063 23.48 -5.68 -12.51
C TYR A 1063 23.62 -6.31 -13.90
N ALA A 1064 24.32 -5.64 -14.82
CA ALA A 1064 24.62 -6.22 -16.14
C ALA A 1064 25.56 -7.43 -16.02
N VAL A 1065 26.55 -7.36 -15.11
CA VAL A 1065 27.44 -8.49 -14.81
C VAL A 1065 26.67 -9.68 -14.23
N TYR A 1066 25.75 -9.50 -13.29
CA TYR A 1066 24.94 -10.61 -12.77
C TYR A 1066 24.02 -11.20 -13.86
N LEU A 1067 23.46 -10.38 -14.75
CA LEU A 1067 22.63 -10.85 -15.86
C LEU A 1067 23.44 -11.73 -16.83
N VAL A 1068 24.70 -11.38 -17.10
CA VAL A 1068 25.61 -12.11 -18.01
C VAL A 1068 26.33 -13.29 -17.34
N VAL A 1069 26.75 -13.17 -16.08
CA VAL A 1069 27.59 -14.15 -15.35
C VAL A 1069 26.77 -15.12 -14.50
N VAL A 1070 25.57 -14.73 -14.05
CA VAL A 1070 24.67 -15.59 -13.26
C VAL A 1070 23.44 -15.97 -14.07
N GLY A 1071 22.79 -14.99 -14.71
CA GLY A 1071 21.59 -15.22 -15.53
C GLY A 1071 21.84 -16.11 -16.75
N LEU A 1072 22.87 -15.80 -17.55
CA LEU A 1072 23.19 -16.55 -18.77
C LEU A 1072 23.65 -17.98 -18.46
N PRO A 1073 24.54 -18.25 -17.46
CA PRO A 1073 24.86 -19.61 -17.04
C PRO A 1073 23.71 -20.34 -16.35
N LEU A 1074 22.80 -19.68 -15.61
CA LEU A 1074 21.60 -20.36 -15.12
C LEU A 1074 20.68 -20.79 -16.26
N VAL A 1075 20.48 -19.96 -17.28
CA VAL A 1075 19.72 -20.34 -18.48
C VAL A 1075 20.40 -21.50 -19.23
N LEU A 1076 21.73 -21.49 -19.34
CA LEU A 1076 22.49 -22.60 -19.94
C LEU A 1076 22.45 -23.87 -19.09
N ILE A 1077 22.62 -23.80 -17.77
CA ILE A 1077 22.58 -24.94 -16.85
C ILE A 1077 21.17 -25.54 -16.81
N VAL A 1078 20.11 -24.72 -16.75
CA VAL A 1078 18.73 -25.23 -16.79
C VAL A 1078 18.43 -25.85 -18.15
N THR A 1079 18.91 -25.30 -19.27
CA THR A 1079 18.73 -25.93 -20.58
C THR A 1079 19.57 -27.21 -20.76
N PHE A 1080 20.77 -27.31 -20.17
CA PHE A 1080 21.59 -28.53 -20.23
C PHE A 1080 21.08 -29.63 -19.28
N CYS A 1081 20.78 -29.29 -18.02
CA CYS A 1081 20.30 -30.24 -17.01
C CYS A 1081 18.90 -30.76 -17.31
N CYS A 1082 18.00 -29.93 -17.87
CA CYS A 1082 16.67 -30.40 -18.31
C CYS A 1082 16.69 -31.09 -19.69
N SER A 1083 17.86 -31.27 -20.31
CA SER A 1083 18.02 -32.10 -21.52
C SER A 1083 18.39 -33.56 -21.23
N GLY A 1084 18.60 -33.93 -19.96
CA GLY A 1084 19.00 -35.26 -19.55
C GLY A 1084 17.90 -36.08 -18.88
N SER A 1085 17.61 -37.26 -19.45
CA SER A 1085 16.78 -38.38 -18.94
C SER A 1085 15.36 -38.48 -19.50
N GLY A 1086 15.16 -39.44 -20.40
CA GLY A 1086 13.87 -39.77 -20.99
C GLY A 1086 13.93 -40.83 -22.09
N ASP A 1087 14.84 -41.82 -21.98
CA ASP A 1087 15.01 -42.88 -22.98
C ASP A 1087 15.05 -44.28 -22.33
N SER A 1088 13.88 -44.93 -22.30
CA SER A 1088 13.62 -46.35 -22.03
C SER A 1088 12.08 -46.51 -21.92
N SER A 1089 11.39 -47.48 -22.51
CA SER A 1089 11.86 -48.69 -23.22
C SER A 1089 10.82 -49.15 -24.25
N ASP A 1090 11.26 -49.46 -25.47
CA ASP A 1090 10.44 -50.13 -26.49
C ASP A 1090 10.19 -51.61 -26.16
N LYS A 1091 8.97 -52.10 -26.43
CA LYS A 1091 8.63 -53.52 -26.58
C LYS A 1091 7.46 -53.72 -27.57
N ASP A 1092 7.82 -53.99 -28.83
CA ASP A 1092 7.20 -54.96 -29.75
C ASP A 1092 6.15 -55.91 -29.09
N ILE A 1093 4.91 -56.16 -29.58
CA ILE A 1093 4.41 -56.72 -30.87
C ILE A 1093 2.90 -57.11 -30.63
N PRO A 1094 1.97 -57.36 -31.60
CA PRO A 1094 1.77 -56.90 -32.99
C PRO A 1094 0.35 -56.33 -33.27
N THR A 1095 0.04 -56.03 -34.55
CA THR A 1095 -1.28 -55.65 -35.09
C THR A 1095 -2.24 -56.81 -35.38
N GLU A 1096 -3.49 -56.69 -34.92
CA GLU A 1096 -4.78 -57.09 -35.53
C GLU A 1096 -5.86 -56.44 -34.64
N GLY A 1097 -6.97 -55.82 -35.05
CA GLY A 1097 -7.82 -55.92 -36.23
C GLY A 1097 -9.27 -55.90 -35.72
N GLY A 1098 -10.09 -54.88 -36.02
CA GLY A 1098 -11.49 -54.87 -35.56
C GLY A 1098 -12.14 -53.49 -35.43
N LYS A 1099 -13.23 -53.28 -36.17
CA LYS A 1099 -14.10 -52.10 -36.06
C LYS A 1099 -14.97 -52.19 -34.80
N ASN A 1100 -15.29 -51.07 -34.16
CA ASN A 1100 -16.69 -50.63 -34.06
C ASN A 1100 -16.89 -49.19 -33.57
N GLN A 1101 -17.98 -48.59 -34.03
CA GLN A 1101 -18.44 -47.25 -33.68
C GLN A 1101 -19.12 -47.23 -32.32
N LEU A 1102 -19.06 -46.09 -31.62
CA LEU A 1102 -20.16 -45.68 -30.72
C LEU A 1102 -20.28 -44.15 -30.67
N ASN A 1103 -21.35 -43.64 -31.29
CA ASN A 1103 -21.91 -42.32 -30.95
C ASN A 1103 -22.84 -42.49 -29.73
N PRO A 1104 -23.01 -41.45 -28.89
CA PRO A 1104 -23.72 -41.58 -27.63
C PRO A 1104 -25.24 -41.70 -27.82
N LYS A 1105 -25.88 -42.58 -27.04
CA LYS A 1105 -27.33 -42.63 -26.89
C LYS A 1105 -27.78 -41.98 -25.58
N LYS A 1106 -28.88 -41.23 -25.67
CA LYS A 1106 -29.76 -40.92 -24.54
C LYS A 1106 -30.32 -42.20 -23.91
N THR A 1107 -30.56 -42.15 -22.61
CA THR A 1107 -31.88 -42.49 -22.01
C THR A 1107 -31.98 -41.86 -20.63
N ASP A 1108 -33.08 -41.14 -20.38
CA ASP A 1108 -33.71 -41.10 -19.06
C ASP A 1108 -34.59 -42.36 -18.95
N GLU A 1109 -34.63 -43.03 -17.80
CA GLU A 1109 -35.87 -43.49 -17.15
C GLU A 1109 -35.58 -44.08 -15.76
N VAL A 1110 -36.64 -44.11 -14.93
CA VAL A 1110 -36.63 -44.50 -13.51
C VAL A 1110 -37.05 -45.95 -13.37
N GLN A 1111 -36.47 -46.68 -12.40
CA GLN A 1111 -37.13 -47.84 -11.81
C GLN A 1111 -36.74 -48.01 -10.34
N ASP A 1112 -37.73 -48.02 -9.46
CA ASP A 1112 -37.62 -48.47 -8.06
C ASP A 1112 -37.73 -50.01 -8.00
N ASP A 1113 -37.04 -50.66 -7.05
CA ASP A 1113 -37.66 -51.47 -5.97
C ASP A 1113 -36.64 -52.42 -5.26
N ASP A 1114 -36.99 -52.75 -4.01
CA ASP A 1114 -36.62 -53.92 -3.20
C ASP A 1114 -35.19 -54.13 -2.64
N GLN A 1115 -34.98 -53.53 -1.45
CA GLN A 1115 -34.89 -54.20 -0.12
C GLN A 1115 -33.72 -55.17 0.25
N PRO A 1116 -33.49 -55.41 1.57
CA PRO A 1116 -32.16 -55.77 2.10
C PRO A 1116 -32.04 -57.24 2.52
N GLU A 1117 -30.80 -57.67 2.78
CA GLU A 1117 -30.51 -58.79 3.70
C GLU A 1117 -29.40 -58.40 4.68
N ASP A 1118 -29.69 -58.58 5.97
CA ASP A 1118 -28.70 -58.68 7.04
C ASP A 1118 -27.95 -60.03 6.93
N GLU A 1119 -26.70 -60.11 7.42
CA GLU A 1119 -26.39 -61.01 8.55
C GLU A 1119 -24.93 -60.88 9.03
N ASP A 1120 -24.83 -60.51 10.31
CA ASP A 1120 -24.05 -61.15 11.38
C ASP A 1120 -22.53 -61.44 11.27
N ARG A 1121 -21.85 -60.89 12.29
CA ARG A 1121 -20.78 -61.48 13.13
C ARG A 1121 -19.41 -61.84 12.55
N GLY A 1122 -18.41 -61.44 13.33
CA GLY A 1122 -17.42 -62.44 13.76
C GLY A 1122 -16.08 -61.90 14.21
N ASP A 1123 -16.09 -61.12 15.29
CA ASP A 1123 -15.18 -61.28 16.44
C ASP A 1123 -13.64 -61.35 16.26
N ASN A 1124 -13.01 -60.47 17.05
CA ASN A 1124 -11.87 -60.77 17.93
C ASN A 1124 -10.45 -60.73 17.32
N ASP A 1125 -9.46 -60.10 17.93
CA ASP A 1125 -9.35 -59.49 19.26
C ASP A 1125 -7.94 -58.87 19.42
N GLU A 1126 -7.73 -58.18 20.55
CA GLU A 1126 -6.45 -58.05 21.29
C GLU A 1126 -5.30 -57.22 20.62
N ASP A 1127 -4.60 -56.31 21.32
CA ASP A 1127 -4.70 -56.00 22.75
C ASP A 1127 -4.08 -54.67 23.24
N GLN A 1128 -4.53 -54.29 24.46
CA GLN A 1128 -3.89 -53.47 25.52
C GLN A 1128 -3.66 -51.95 25.28
N GLU A 1129 -4.22 -51.01 26.08
CA GLU A 1129 -4.15 -50.77 27.56
C GLU A 1129 -2.79 -50.14 28.00
N GLU A 1130 -2.62 -49.32 29.06
CA GLU A 1130 -3.39 -48.80 30.22
C GLU A 1130 -3.20 -47.24 30.32
N ALA A 1131 -3.80 -46.43 31.21
CA ALA A 1131 -5.10 -46.36 31.93
C ALA A 1131 -5.12 -45.05 32.83
N GLN A 1132 -6.10 -44.93 33.74
CA GLN A 1132 -6.18 -44.05 34.93
C GLN A 1132 -6.50 -42.54 34.73
N GLU A 1133 -7.70 -42.02 35.05
CA GLU A 1133 -8.38 -41.77 36.38
C GLU A 1133 -8.23 -40.29 36.80
N GLY A 1134 -9.23 -39.56 37.31
CA GLY A 1134 -10.67 -39.83 37.50
C GLY A 1134 -11.41 -38.67 38.21
N GLU A 1135 -12.75 -38.67 38.12
CA GLU A 1135 -13.78 -38.12 39.08
C GLU A 1135 -13.80 -36.59 39.38
N GLU A 1136 -14.89 -35.91 39.80
CA GLU A 1136 -16.25 -36.22 40.36
C GLU A 1136 -17.34 -35.39 39.59
N GLU A 1137 -18.57 -35.85 39.24
CA GLU A 1137 -19.89 -35.87 39.98
C GLU A 1137 -20.47 -34.45 40.32
N GLU A 1138 -21.78 -34.11 40.35
CA GLU A 1138 -23.12 -34.77 40.48
C GLU A 1138 -24.15 -34.08 39.49
N GLU A 1139 -25.17 -34.72 38.87
CA GLU A 1139 -26.59 -34.99 39.28
C GLU A 1139 -27.47 -33.72 39.55
N GLU A 1140 -28.81 -33.64 39.33
CA GLU A 1140 -29.90 -34.64 39.18
C GLU A 1140 -31.17 -34.07 38.45
N GLU A 1141 -32.10 -34.97 38.08
CA GLU A 1141 -33.59 -35.00 37.84
C GLU A 1141 -34.54 -33.77 38.14
N GLU A 1142 -35.86 -33.72 37.83
CA GLU A 1142 -36.80 -34.24 36.79
C GLU A 1142 -38.22 -33.56 37.01
N GLU A 1143 -39.32 -34.12 36.45
CA GLU A 1143 -40.77 -33.89 36.72
C GLU A 1143 -41.59 -32.69 36.13
N GLU A 1144 -42.93 -32.78 36.27
CA GLU A 1144 -43.97 -32.49 35.24
C GLU A 1144 -44.91 -31.27 35.49
N GLU A 1145 -45.66 -30.88 34.42
CA GLU A 1145 -47.06 -30.36 34.28
C GLU A 1145 -47.85 -29.64 35.44
N PRO A 1146 -48.95 -28.84 35.22
CA PRO A 1146 -49.94 -28.98 34.13
C PRO A 1146 -50.71 -27.73 33.57
N GLU A 1147 -51.53 -28.02 32.54
CA GLU A 1147 -52.94 -27.62 32.32
C GLU A 1147 -53.46 -26.41 31.49
N GLU A 1148 -54.60 -26.73 30.84
CA GLU A 1148 -55.70 -26.00 30.16
C GLU A 1148 -55.43 -24.97 29.03
N VAL A 1149 -55.86 -25.12 27.76
CA VAL A 1149 -57.12 -25.59 27.09
C VAL A 1149 -58.17 -24.48 26.82
N THR A 1150 -58.40 -24.15 25.55
CA THR A 1150 -59.75 -24.24 24.90
C THR A 1150 -59.78 -23.96 23.38
N ARG A 1151 -60.16 -25.00 22.61
CA ARG A 1151 -61.24 -25.05 21.56
C ARG A 1151 -61.35 -23.88 20.52
N ARG A 1152 -61.63 -24.11 19.21
CA ARG A 1152 -62.60 -25.09 18.65
C ARG A 1152 -62.59 -25.24 17.11
N SER A 1153 -62.90 -26.46 16.66
CA SER A 1153 -63.74 -26.84 15.49
C SER A 1153 -63.35 -26.62 13.99
N THR A 1154 -62.81 -27.70 13.42
CA THR A 1154 -63.37 -28.50 12.28
C THR A 1154 -63.56 -27.97 10.85
N ARG A 1155 -63.18 -28.88 9.92
CA ARG A 1155 -63.90 -29.38 8.71
C ARG A 1155 -63.66 -28.72 7.33
N LYS A 1156 -63.09 -29.60 6.47
CA LYS A 1156 -63.59 -30.10 5.16
C LYS A 1156 -62.90 -29.65 3.85
N ARG A 1157 -62.35 -30.68 3.19
CA ARG A 1157 -62.40 -31.02 1.75
C ARG A 1157 -61.66 -30.13 0.73
N ARG A 1158 -60.69 -30.77 0.05
CA ARG A 1158 -60.64 -31.06 -1.41
C ARG A 1158 -61.62 -30.22 -2.29
N ALA A 1159 -61.21 -29.69 -3.45
CA ALA A 1159 -60.41 -30.39 -4.46
C ALA A 1159 -59.96 -29.49 -5.64
N ARG A 1160 -58.90 -29.94 -6.35
CA ARG A 1160 -58.54 -29.65 -7.76
C ARG A 1160 -58.22 -28.17 -8.10
N LYS A 1161 -57.30 -27.87 -9.04
CA LYS A 1161 -56.71 -28.70 -10.10
C LYS A 1161 -55.38 -28.10 -10.57
N GLU A 1162 -54.57 -28.95 -11.23
CA GLU A 1162 -53.38 -28.64 -12.06
C GLU A 1162 -52.12 -28.19 -11.32
#